data_AF-A0AAQ5YDZ4-F1
#
_entry.id   AF-A0AAQ5YDZ4-F1
#
_cell.length_a   1.000
_cell.length_b   1.000
_cell.length_c   1.000
_cell.angle_alpha   90.00
_cell.angle_beta   90.00
_cell.angle_gamma   90.00
#
_symmetry.space_group_name_H-M   'P 1'
#
loop_
_entity.id
_entity.type
_entity.pdbx_description
1 polymer ?
#
loop_
_entity_poly.entity_id
_entity_poly.type
_entity_poly.pdbx_seq_one_letter_code
_entity_poly.pdbx_strand_id
1 'polypeptide(L)'
;MSAAGHARPGSAAGPVQQGLKEALIETLTAILSPVQEVRAAAEEQIKVLEVTEEFGVHLAELTVDTQGALAIRQLASVILKQYVETHWCSQSEKFRPPETTDQAKAAIRELLPSGLRESISKVRSSVAYAVSAIAHWDWPEAWPQLFTLLMEMLVSGDVNAVHGAMRVLTEFTREVTDTQMPLVAPVILPEMYKIFTMAEVYSIRTRSRAVEIFTTCANLICAIEELEKGAAKALIFPVVQQFTEAFVQALQMPDGPSSDSGLKMEVLKAVTALVKNFPKPMVSSMQQILPIVWNTLTESAMFTYVRTEVNYTEEVDDPVDSDGEVLGFENLVFSIFEFVHTLLENNKFKSTVKKALPELIYYIILYMQITEDQIKVWTANPQQFVEDEDDDTFSYSVRISAQDLLLAVAAEFQNESAAALAAAATRHLQEAEQSKNSGNEHWWKIHEACMLALGSVKTIITENVKNGRIQFDMHGFLASVILADLNLAAASPFLLGRALWAASRFTAAMSPELIQQFLQATVSGLHDSQPPSVRISAVRAIWGYCDQLKLSESTHVLQPFLPSILEGLVQLAAQFSSEVLTLVMETLCIVCTVDPAFTTSAENKICPLTIAIFLKYNNGTDANKKRLLLSLSR
;
A
#
# COMPACT_ATOMS: atom_id res chain seq x y z
N MET A 1 -27.78 63.13 36.83
CA MET A 1 -26.41 63.26 36.28
C MET A 1 -26.00 61.87 35.81
N SER A 2 -25.68 61.79 34.52
CA SER A 2 -25.59 60.56 33.72
C SER A 2 -24.36 59.71 34.05
N ALA A 3 -24.54 58.39 34.04
CA ALA A 3 -23.51 57.38 34.13
C ALA A 3 -22.82 57.21 32.75
N ALA A 4 -21.49 57.26 32.73
CA ALA A 4 -20.69 57.03 31.53
C ALA A 4 -20.28 55.55 31.44
N GLY A 5 -20.85 54.84 30.47
CA GLY A 5 -20.40 53.51 30.05
C GLY A 5 -19.17 53.61 29.13
N HIS A 6 -18.16 52.79 29.40
CA HIS A 6 -17.02 52.59 28.51
C HIS A 6 -17.40 51.60 27.40
N ALA A 7 -17.48 52.08 26.16
CA ALA A 7 -17.59 51.25 24.96
C ALA A 7 -16.17 50.90 24.45
N ARG A 8 -15.96 49.63 24.10
CA ARG A 8 -14.76 49.15 23.39
C ARG A 8 -14.73 49.73 21.95
N PRO A 9 -13.57 50.09 21.39
CA PRO A 9 -13.47 50.51 20.00
C PRO A 9 -13.42 49.28 19.07
N GLY A 10 -14.36 49.18 18.14
CA GLY A 10 -14.27 48.27 16.99
C GLY A 10 -13.37 48.87 15.92
N SER A 11 -12.48 48.05 15.33
CA SER A 11 -11.63 48.44 14.21
C SER A 11 -12.44 48.51 12.92
N ALA A 12 -12.70 49.72 12.43
CA ALA A 12 -13.21 49.92 11.07
C ALA A 12 -12.02 49.93 10.09
N ALA A 13 -12.00 49.01 9.13
CA ALA A 13 -11.03 49.00 8.03
C ALA A 13 -11.11 50.30 7.21
N GLY A 14 -9.97 50.83 6.77
CA GLY A 14 -9.87 52.10 6.06
C GLY A 14 -10.45 52.05 4.64
N PRO A 15 -10.78 53.20 4.02
CA PRO A 15 -11.42 53.25 2.69
C PRO A 15 -10.59 52.64 1.56
N VAL A 16 -9.26 52.64 1.67
CA VAL A 16 -8.37 51.98 0.69
C VAL A 16 -8.46 50.45 0.78
N GLN A 17 -8.61 49.92 1.99
CA GLN A 17 -8.72 48.48 2.25
C GLN A 17 -10.05 47.93 1.72
N GLN A 18 -11.14 48.68 1.90
CA GLN A 18 -12.43 48.34 1.30
C GLN A 18 -12.36 48.29 -0.24
N GLY A 19 -11.67 49.25 -0.87
CA GLY A 19 -11.46 49.25 -2.31
C GLY A 19 -10.61 48.08 -2.82
N LEU A 20 -9.60 47.64 -2.06
CA LEU A 20 -8.79 46.46 -2.40
C LEU A 20 -9.59 45.16 -2.30
N LYS A 21 -10.47 45.04 -1.30
CA LYS A 21 -11.37 43.89 -1.17
C LYS A 21 -12.38 43.82 -2.32
N GLU A 22 -12.96 44.95 -2.72
CA GLU A 22 -13.84 45.01 -3.89
C GLU A 22 -13.11 44.60 -5.18
N ALA A 23 -11.89 45.11 -5.39
CA ALA A 23 -11.05 44.72 -6.52
C ALA A 23 -10.76 43.21 -6.52
N LEU A 24 -10.48 42.62 -5.36
CA LEU A 24 -10.29 41.17 -5.24
C LEU A 24 -11.54 40.39 -5.65
N ILE A 25 -12.74 40.80 -5.22
CA ILE A 25 -14.01 40.15 -5.60
C ILE A 25 -14.22 40.22 -7.12
N GLU A 26 -13.96 41.37 -7.73
CA GLU A 26 -14.05 41.57 -9.18
C GLU A 26 -13.07 40.66 -9.93
N THR A 27 -11.81 40.59 -9.48
CA THR A 27 -10.78 39.73 -10.07
C THR A 27 -11.16 38.24 -9.94
N LEU A 28 -11.61 37.78 -8.77
CA LEU A 28 -12.06 36.40 -8.60
C LEU A 28 -13.26 36.05 -9.48
N THR A 29 -14.20 36.99 -9.63
CA THR A 29 -15.35 36.83 -10.54
C THR A 29 -14.90 36.72 -11.99
N ALA A 30 -13.91 37.52 -12.40
CA ALA A 30 -13.34 37.51 -13.74
C ALA A 30 -12.54 36.22 -14.04
N ILE A 31 -11.84 35.64 -13.05
CA ILE A 31 -11.15 34.34 -13.20
C ILE A 31 -12.13 33.20 -13.53
N LEU A 32 -13.37 33.29 -13.05
CA LEU A 32 -14.42 32.30 -13.32
C LEU A 32 -15.17 32.55 -14.64
N SER A 33 -14.79 33.57 -15.41
CA SER A 33 -15.44 33.90 -16.68
C SER A 33 -15.18 32.84 -17.76
N PRO A 34 -16.16 32.52 -18.63
CA PRO A 34 -15.91 31.68 -19.80
C PRO A 34 -15.05 32.38 -20.88
N VAL A 35 -14.85 33.70 -20.79
CA VAL A 35 -14.10 34.49 -21.76
C VAL A 35 -12.60 34.46 -21.42
N GLN A 36 -11.79 33.86 -22.31
CA GLN A 36 -10.35 33.70 -22.09
C GLN A 36 -9.61 35.01 -21.81
N GLU A 37 -9.92 36.08 -22.53
CA GLU A 37 -9.26 37.38 -22.34
C GLU A 37 -9.55 37.98 -20.96
N VAL A 38 -10.76 37.80 -20.43
CA VAL A 38 -11.16 38.25 -19.10
C VAL A 38 -10.42 37.46 -18.02
N ARG A 39 -10.30 36.13 -18.18
CA ARG A 39 -9.52 35.29 -17.27
C ARG A 39 -8.04 35.65 -17.26
N ALA A 40 -7.43 35.78 -18.43
CA ALA A 40 -6.01 36.11 -18.55
C ALA A 40 -5.69 37.47 -17.92
N ALA A 41 -6.54 38.48 -18.12
CA ALA A 41 -6.39 39.77 -17.46
C ALA A 41 -6.52 39.67 -15.94
N ALA A 42 -7.46 38.87 -15.44
CA ALA A 42 -7.67 38.67 -14.02
C ALA A 42 -6.53 37.86 -13.35
N GLU A 43 -5.93 36.90 -14.06
CA GLU A 43 -4.73 36.18 -13.63
C GLU A 43 -3.50 37.09 -13.50
N GLU A 44 -3.37 38.13 -14.33
CA GLU A 44 -2.33 39.15 -14.15
C GLU A 44 -2.66 40.11 -13.00
N GLN A 45 -3.92 40.50 -12.84
CA GLN A 45 -4.36 41.35 -11.73
C GLN A 45 -4.15 40.68 -10.37
N ILE A 46 -4.44 39.38 -10.25
CA ILE A 46 -4.31 38.69 -8.97
C ILE A 46 -2.85 38.57 -8.52
N LYS A 47 -1.88 38.49 -9.44
CA LYS A 47 -0.45 38.54 -9.11
C LYS A 47 -0.04 39.88 -8.49
N VAL A 48 -0.70 40.97 -8.89
CA VAL A 48 -0.48 42.29 -8.28
C VAL A 48 -1.15 42.37 -6.92
N LEU A 49 -2.33 41.78 -6.76
CA LEU A 49 -3.01 41.71 -5.46
C LEU A 49 -2.27 40.82 -4.46
N GLU A 50 -1.60 39.76 -4.93
CA GLU A 50 -0.84 38.80 -4.11
C GLU A 50 0.24 39.46 -3.23
N VAL A 51 0.80 40.58 -3.68
CA VAL A 51 1.82 41.34 -2.93
C VAL A 51 1.26 42.41 -1.99
N THR A 52 -0.07 42.54 -1.87
CA THR A 52 -0.70 43.46 -0.93
C THR A 52 -0.77 42.87 0.48
N GLU A 53 -0.64 43.71 1.51
CA GLU A 53 -0.54 43.25 2.91
C GLU A 53 -1.79 42.49 3.39
N GLU A 54 -2.99 42.94 2.99
CA GLU A 54 -4.26 42.34 3.42
C GLU A 54 -4.81 41.30 2.43
N PHE A 55 -4.04 40.90 1.40
CA PHE A 55 -4.50 39.91 0.42
C PHE A 55 -5.01 38.63 1.07
N GLY A 56 -4.20 38.03 1.96
CA GLY A 56 -4.58 36.85 2.72
C GLY A 56 -5.76 37.08 3.68
N VAL A 57 -5.87 38.29 4.25
CA VAL A 57 -6.97 38.66 5.15
C VAL A 57 -8.29 38.69 4.39
N HIS A 58 -8.34 39.36 3.24
CA HIS A 58 -9.54 39.42 2.42
C HIS A 58 -9.92 38.05 1.84
N LEU A 59 -8.94 37.23 1.45
CA LEU A 59 -9.20 35.85 1.04
C LEU A 59 -9.82 35.01 2.19
N ALA A 60 -9.34 35.19 3.42
CA ALA A 60 -9.91 34.53 4.60
C ALA A 60 -11.34 35.00 4.86
N GLU A 61 -11.61 36.31 4.82
CA GLU A 61 -12.95 36.88 4.97
C GLU A 61 -13.93 36.33 3.91
N LEU A 62 -13.53 36.35 2.63
CA LEU A 62 -14.35 35.84 1.53
C LEU A 62 -14.62 34.34 1.67
N THR A 63 -13.64 33.58 2.17
CA THR A 63 -13.79 32.14 2.37
C THR A 63 -14.78 31.83 3.49
N VAL A 64 -14.67 32.57 4.61
CA VAL A 64 -15.45 32.34 5.84
C VAL A 64 -16.87 32.93 5.76
N ASP A 65 -17.11 33.92 4.91
CA ASP A 65 -18.43 34.54 4.75
C ASP A 65 -19.49 33.56 4.22
N THR A 66 -20.36 33.10 5.13
CA THR A 66 -21.45 32.15 4.83
C THR A 66 -22.48 32.70 3.83
N GLN A 67 -22.57 34.01 3.65
CA GLN A 67 -23.54 34.65 2.74
C GLN A 67 -22.97 34.88 1.33
N GLY A 68 -21.67 34.67 1.13
CA GLY A 68 -20.99 34.85 -0.14
C GLY A 68 -21.33 33.78 -1.19
N ALA A 69 -21.18 34.13 -2.48
CA ALA A 69 -21.40 33.21 -3.59
C ALA A 69 -20.41 32.03 -3.53
N LEU A 70 -20.91 30.79 -3.53
CA LEU A 70 -20.09 29.58 -3.38
C LEU A 70 -18.89 29.51 -4.34
N ALA A 71 -19.06 29.91 -5.60
CA ALA A 71 -17.98 29.87 -6.58
C ALA A 71 -16.80 30.77 -6.18
N ILE A 72 -17.09 31.96 -5.63
CA ILE A 72 -16.07 32.90 -5.11
C ILE A 72 -15.45 32.35 -3.84
N ARG A 73 -16.27 31.84 -2.91
CA ARG A 73 -15.77 31.24 -1.65
C ARG A 73 -14.84 30.07 -1.92
N GLN A 74 -15.18 29.21 -2.87
CA GLN A 74 -14.38 28.06 -3.24
C GLN A 74 -13.06 28.50 -3.89
N LEU A 75 -13.10 29.42 -4.85
CA LEU A 75 -11.88 29.94 -5.49
C LEU A 75 -10.98 30.68 -4.49
N ALA A 76 -11.56 31.55 -3.65
CA ALA A 76 -10.85 32.25 -2.58
C ALA A 76 -10.19 31.25 -1.61
N SER A 77 -10.88 30.17 -1.24
CA SER A 77 -10.33 29.14 -0.35
C SER A 77 -9.14 28.40 -0.96
N VAL A 78 -9.15 28.17 -2.27
CA VAL A 78 -8.04 27.51 -2.97
C VAL A 78 -6.82 28.42 -3.01
N ILE A 79 -7.02 29.70 -3.34
CA ILE A 79 -5.95 30.69 -3.40
C ILE A 79 -5.41 30.97 -1.99
N LEU A 80 -6.27 30.98 -0.96
CA LEU A 80 -5.86 31.16 0.43
C LEU A 80 -4.91 30.06 0.90
N LYS A 81 -5.19 28.78 0.56
CA LYS A 81 -4.27 27.68 0.87
C LYS A 81 -2.90 27.92 0.24
N GLN A 82 -2.89 28.27 -1.05
CA GLN A 82 -1.66 28.55 -1.77
C GLN A 82 -0.90 29.72 -1.14
N TYR A 83 -1.62 30.79 -0.76
CA TYR A 83 -1.06 31.96 -0.10
C TYR A 83 -0.40 31.61 1.23
N VAL A 84 -1.06 30.82 2.08
CA VAL A 84 -0.47 30.37 3.35
C VAL A 84 0.81 29.56 3.11
N GLU A 85 0.83 28.64 2.14
CA GLU A 85 2.04 27.85 1.84
C GLU A 85 3.23 28.69 1.37
N THR A 86 2.97 29.77 0.61
CA THR A 86 4.03 30.53 -0.05
C THR A 86 4.37 31.84 0.64
N HIS A 87 3.50 32.45 1.45
CA HIS A 87 3.74 33.75 2.08
C HIS A 87 3.84 33.71 3.60
N TRP A 88 3.39 32.63 4.27
CA TRP A 88 3.29 32.64 5.73
C TRP A 88 4.64 32.66 6.45
N CYS A 89 5.64 31.99 5.90
CA CYS A 89 6.95 31.83 6.53
C CYS A 89 8.08 31.99 5.52
N SER A 90 8.99 32.93 5.78
CA SER A 90 10.15 33.25 4.94
C SER A 90 11.19 32.12 4.88
N GLN A 91 11.12 31.14 5.77
CA GLN A 91 11.97 29.94 5.76
C GLN A 91 11.37 28.78 4.93
N SER A 92 10.15 28.92 4.40
CA SER A 92 9.54 27.90 3.53
C SER A 92 10.32 27.72 2.22
N GLU A 93 10.49 26.48 1.76
CA GLU A 93 11.15 26.19 0.48
C GLU A 93 10.41 26.81 -0.72
N LYS A 94 9.08 26.94 -0.60
CA LYS A 94 8.19 27.49 -1.64
C LYS A 94 7.94 28.99 -1.43
N PHE A 95 8.71 29.65 -0.58
CA PHE A 95 8.46 31.03 -0.17
C PHE A 95 8.45 32.00 -1.36
N ARG A 96 7.47 32.90 -1.35
CA ARG A 96 7.31 34.02 -2.27
C ARG A 96 7.14 35.29 -1.42
N PRO A 97 7.97 36.33 -1.64
CA PRO A 97 7.79 37.58 -0.93
C PRO A 97 6.52 38.32 -1.42
N PRO A 98 5.87 39.14 -0.58
CA PRO A 98 6.24 39.45 0.81
C PRO A 98 5.80 38.36 1.81
N GLU A 99 6.48 38.28 2.95
CA GLU A 99 6.00 37.49 4.08
C GLU A 99 4.76 38.13 4.70
N THR A 100 3.77 37.31 5.08
CA THR A 100 2.56 37.78 5.76
C THR A 100 2.93 38.52 7.05
N THR A 101 2.49 39.77 7.18
CA THR A 101 2.81 40.60 8.34
C THR A 101 2.14 40.08 9.62
N ASP A 102 2.70 40.39 10.79
CA ASP A 102 2.16 39.93 12.08
C ASP A 102 0.71 40.37 12.29
N GLN A 103 0.34 41.55 11.80
CA GLN A 103 -1.04 42.06 11.85
C GLN A 103 -1.97 41.20 10.98
N ALA A 104 -1.57 40.90 9.73
CA ALA A 104 -2.34 40.04 8.84
C ALA A 104 -2.44 38.60 9.39
N LYS A 105 -1.34 38.05 9.94
CA LYS A 105 -1.36 36.74 10.62
C LYS A 105 -2.34 36.71 11.79
N ALA A 106 -2.33 37.72 12.65
CA ALA A 106 -3.27 37.83 13.76
C ALA A 106 -4.73 37.84 13.29
N ALA A 107 -5.04 38.65 12.27
CA ALA A 107 -6.39 38.73 11.70
C ALA A 107 -6.84 37.39 11.07
N ILE A 108 -5.99 36.75 10.28
CA ILE A 108 -6.30 35.46 9.64
C ILE A 108 -6.54 34.37 10.70
N ARG A 109 -5.73 34.33 11.76
CA ARG A 109 -5.89 33.37 12.88
C ARG A 109 -7.17 33.60 13.69
N GLU A 110 -7.66 34.84 13.77
CA GLU A 110 -8.96 35.14 14.37
C GLU A 110 -10.14 34.72 13.46
N LEU A 111 -10.00 34.90 12.14
CA LEU A 111 -11.06 34.64 11.16
C LEU A 111 -11.28 33.15 10.88
N LEU A 112 -10.21 32.43 10.51
CA LEU A 112 -10.29 31.07 9.96
C LEU A 112 -11.01 30.04 10.85
N PRO A 113 -10.83 30.04 12.19
CA PRO A 113 -11.49 29.04 13.03
C PRO A 113 -13.02 29.02 12.89
N SER A 114 -13.65 30.17 12.65
CA SER A 114 -15.10 30.22 12.43
C SER A 114 -15.54 29.48 11.16
N GLY A 115 -14.68 29.43 10.13
CA GLY A 115 -14.91 28.68 8.89
C GLY A 115 -14.87 27.16 9.06
N LEU A 116 -14.34 26.64 10.17
CA LEU A 116 -14.40 25.20 10.48
C LEU A 116 -15.83 24.72 10.78
N ARG A 117 -16.77 25.64 11.02
CA ARG A 117 -18.20 25.36 11.22
C ARG A 117 -19.02 25.40 9.92
N GLU A 118 -18.38 25.65 8.78
CA GLU A 118 -19.06 25.78 7.50
C GLU A 118 -19.82 24.49 7.14
N SER A 119 -21.04 24.62 6.64
CA SER A 119 -21.88 23.52 6.16
C SER A 119 -21.32 22.84 4.91
N ILE A 120 -20.72 23.62 4.00
CA ILE A 120 -20.17 23.13 2.73
C ILE A 120 -18.82 22.45 2.96
N SER A 121 -18.79 21.12 2.84
CA SER A 121 -17.60 20.30 3.11
C SER A 121 -16.36 20.78 2.36
N LYS A 122 -16.46 21.13 1.07
CA LYS A 122 -15.30 21.60 0.28
C LYS A 122 -14.63 22.85 0.87
N VAL A 123 -15.44 23.81 1.33
CA VAL A 123 -14.93 25.05 1.94
C VAL A 123 -14.36 24.76 3.33
N ARG A 124 -15.10 24.00 4.15
CA ARG A 124 -14.65 23.57 5.49
C ARG A 124 -13.30 22.83 5.42
N SER A 125 -13.12 21.95 4.42
CA SER A 125 -11.89 21.22 4.16
C SER A 125 -10.74 22.13 3.74
N SER A 126 -10.99 23.12 2.88
CA SER A 126 -9.97 24.11 2.52
C SER A 126 -9.55 24.98 3.70
N VAL A 127 -10.50 25.39 4.54
CA VAL A 127 -10.21 26.15 5.77
C VAL A 127 -9.38 25.30 6.74
N ALA A 128 -9.77 24.04 6.96
CA ALA A 128 -9.00 23.13 7.81
C ALA A 128 -7.56 22.96 7.33
N TYR A 129 -7.36 22.82 6.01
CA TYR A 129 -6.01 22.76 5.43
C TYR A 129 -5.20 24.04 5.72
N ALA A 130 -5.79 25.22 5.49
CA ALA A 130 -5.12 26.49 5.78
C ALA A 130 -4.76 26.63 7.26
N VAL A 131 -5.66 26.23 8.17
CA VAL A 131 -5.39 26.22 9.62
C VAL A 131 -4.24 25.26 9.96
N SER A 132 -4.21 24.05 9.40
CA SER A 132 -3.11 23.11 9.61
C SER A 132 -1.77 23.64 9.09
N ALA A 133 -1.77 24.27 7.90
CA ALA A 133 -0.57 24.87 7.32
C ALA A 133 -0.03 26.05 8.15
N ILE A 134 -0.92 26.83 8.77
CA ILE A 134 -0.53 27.86 9.74
C ILE A 134 0.02 27.22 11.02
N ALA A 135 -0.65 26.18 11.55
CA ALA A 135 -0.26 25.52 12.78
C ALA A 135 1.17 24.97 12.74
N HIS A 136 1.59 24.42 11.60
CA HIS A 136 2.97 23.94 11.37
C HIS A 136 4.05 24.99 11.68
N TRP A 137 3.77 26.28 11.43
CA TRP A 137 4.73 27.36 11.68
C TRP A 137 4.51 28.10 13.00
N ASP A 138 3.25 28.20 13.43
CA ASP A 138 2.86 29.13 14.49
C ASP A 138 2.61 28.46 15.85
N TRP A 139 2.47 27.14 15.93
CA TRP A 139 2.28 26.41 17.18
C TRP A 139 3.58 25.68 17.58
N PRO A 140 4.09 25.74 18.83
CA PRO A 140 3.84 26.50 20.05
C PRO A 140 3.34 27.93 20.13
N GLU A 141 4.18 28.77 19.56
CA GLU A 141 4.63 29.97 20.25
C GLU A 141 3.79 31.17 19.83
N ALA A 142 3.44 31.22 18.55
CA ALA A 142 2.69 32.31 17.96
C ALA A 142 1.17 32.08 18.10
N TRP A 143 0.69 30.84 18.16
CA TRP A 143 -0.74 30.51 18.26
C TRP A 143 -1.07 29.55 19.44
N PRO A 144 -0.79 29.96 20.69
CA PRO A 144 -0.87 29.06 21.83
C PRO A 144 -2.27 28.55 22.20
N GLN A 145 -3.31 29.29 21.80
CA GLN A 145 -4.71 28.98 22.06
C GLN A 145 -5.34 28.00 21.05
N LEU A 146 -4.62 27.63 19.98
CA LEU A 146 -5.15 26.81 18.89
C LEU A 146 -5.74 25.48 19.41
N PHE A 147 -5.01 24.76 20.26
CA PHE A 147 -5.47 23.49 20.80
C PHE A 147 -6.78 23.64 21.58
N THR A 148 -6.87 24.65 22.46
CA THR A 148 -8.06 24.90 23.28
C THR A 148 -9.26 25.22 22.38
N LEU A 149 -9.05 26.05 21.35
CA LEU A 149 -10.09 26.42 20.38
C LEU A 149 -10.64 25.21 19.61
N LEU A 150 -9.77 24.29 19.19
CA LEU A 150 -10.18 23.06 18.51
C LEU A 150 -10.94 22.13 19.46
N MET A 151 -10.51 22.00 20.71
CA MET A 151 -11.23 21.21 21.72
C MET A 151 -12.63 21.77 22.01
N GLU A 152 -12.79 23.09 22.07
CA GLU A 152 -14.11 23.75 22.20
C GLU A 152 -15.06 23.41 21.04
N MET A 153 -14.54 23.27 19.82
CA MET A 153 -15.32 22.86 18.65
C MET A 153 -15.78 21.39 18.75
N LEU A 154 -14.95 20.50 19.28
CA LEU A 154 -15.33 19.09 19.45
C LEU A 154 -16.51 18.93 20.42
N VAL A 155 -16.54 19.72 21.49
CA VAL A 155 -17.58 19.63 22.53
C VAL A 155 -18.79 20.52 22.25
N SER A 156 -18.82 21.28 21.16
CA SER A 156 -19.89 22.26 20.90
C SER A 156 -21.22 21.65 20.46
N GLY A 157 -21.26 20.34 20.16
CA GLY A 157 -22.45 19.65 19.64
C GLY A 157 -22.79 19.94 18.18
N ASP A 158 -21.97 20.74 17.49
CA ASP A 158 -22.12 21.06 16.07
C ASP A 158 -21.30 20.07 15.24
N VAL A 159 -21.98 19.24 14.46
CA VAL A 159 -21.34 18.18 13.65
C VAL A 159 -20.37 18.78 12.62
N ASN A 160 -20.66 19.96 12.07
CA ASN A 160 -19.75 20.61 11.13
C ASN A 160 -18.49 21.09 11.85
N ALA A 161 -18.63 21.71 13.02
CA ALA A 161 -17.50 22.13 13.85
C ALA A 161 -16.61 20.94 14.23
N VAL A 162 -17.20 19.83 14.67
CA VAL A 162 -16.48 18.60 15.00
C VAL A 162 -15.72 18.10 13.77
N HIS A 163 -16.39 18.02 12.61
CA HIS A 163 -15.75 17.56 11.38
C HIS A 163 -14.57 18.46 10.98
N GLY A 164 -14.74 19.78 11.02
CA GLY A 164 -13.69 20.74 10.71
C GLY A 164 -12.52 20.63 11.67
N ALA A 165 -12.78 20.61 12.98
CA ALA A 165 -11.77 20.50 14.01
C ALA A 165 -11.01 19.17 13.96
N MET A 166 -11.70 18.04 13.76
CA MET A 166 -11.07 16.72 13.61
C MET A 166 -10.10 16.67 12.44
N ARG A 167 -10.43 17.33 11.31
CA ARG A 167 -9.53 17.41 10.16
C ARG A 167 -8.26 18.21 10.46
N VAL A 168 -8.38 19.30 11.23
CA VAL A 168 -7.22 20.06 11.69
C VAL A 168 -6.41 19.25 12.70
N LEU A 169 -7.08 18.57 13.64
CA LEU A 169 -6.45 17.80 14.71
C LEU A 169 -5.62 16.61 14.18
N THR A 170 -6.02 16.00 13.06
CA THR A 170 -5.21 14.97 12.40
C THR A 170 -3.80 15.47 12.06
N GLU A 171 -3.67 16.65 11.47
CA GLU A 171 -2.35 17.23 11.16
C GLU A 171 -1.70 17.87 12.39
N PHE A 172 -2.47 18.62 13.18
CA PHE A 172 -1.98 19.27 14.40
C PHE A 172 -1.31 18.28 15.36
N THR A 173 -1.86 17.08 15.54
CA THR A 173 -1.30 16.08 16.45
C THR A 173 0.03 15.49 15.98
N ARG A 174 0.37 15.62 14.69
CA ARG A 174 1.68 15.27 14.14
C ARG A 174 2.74 16.34 14.42
N GLU A 175 2.33 17.59 14.63
CA GLU A 175 3.19 18.72 15.03
C GLU A 175 3.43 18.79 16.53
N VAL A 176 2.66 18.04 17.34
CA VAL A 176 2.88 17.96 18.78
C VAL A 176 4.19 17.23 19.05
N THR A 177 5.04 17.81 19.88
CA THR A 177 6.32 17.21 20.31
C THR A 177 6.21 16.56 21.69
N ASP A 178 7.27 15.90 22.12
CA ASP A 178 7.43 15.34 23.47
C ASP A 178 7.18 16.37 24.58
N THR A 179 7.52 17.63 24.35
CA THR A 179 7.35 18.69 25.34
C THR A 179 5.88 19.08 25.57
N GLN A 180 5.02 19.03 24.54
CA GLN A 180 3.60 19.40 24.69
C GLN A 180 2.68 18.18 24.88
N MET A 181 3.10 16.99 24.49
CA MET A 181 2.29 15.77 24.60
C MET A 181 1.71 15.51 26.01
N PRO A 182 2.43 15.78 27.13
CA PRO A 182 1.86 15.64 28.47
C PRO A 182 0.65 16.54 28.77
N LEU A 183 0.50 17.65 28.05
CA LEU A 183 -0.65 18.56 28.16
C LEU A 183 -1.76 18.20 27.16
N VAL A 184 -1.40 17.64 26.00
CA VAL A 184 -2.32 17.33 24.91
C VAL A 184 -3.02 15.98 25.12
N ALA A 185 -2.27 14.89 25.36
CA ALA A 185 -2.82 13.53 25.44
C ALA A 185 -3.95 13.36 26.47
N PRO A 186 -3.83 13.84 27.72
CA PRO A 186 -4.88 13.66 28.73
C PRO A 186 -6.21 14.36 28.38
N VAL A 187 -6.17 15.34 27.49
CA VAL A 187 -7.34 16.13 27.08
C VAL A 187 -7.95 15.58 25.79
N ILE A 188 -7.12 15.27 24.79
CA ILE A 188 -7.61 14.85 23.47
C ILE A 188 -8.09 13.39 23.46
N LEU A 189 -7.39 12.47 24.13
CA LEU A 189 -7.70 11.03 24.07
C LEU A 189 -9.11 10.70 24.60
N PRO A 190 -9.58 11.27 25.72
CA PRO A 190 -10.97 11.04 26.17
C PRO A 190 -12.03 11.50 25.15
N GLU A 191 -11.79 12.63 24.47
CA GLU A 191 -12.74 13.10 23.44
C GLU A 191 -12.68 12.24 22.17
N MET A 192 -11.49 11.76 21.78
CA MET A 192 -11.36 10.79 20.67
C MET A 192 -12.14 9.51 20.96
N TYR A 193 -12.09 9.01 22.21
CA TYR A 193 -12.85 7.83 22.61
C TYR A 193 -14.36 8.06 22.46
N LYS A 194 -14.85 9.21 22.92
CA LYS A 194 -16.27 9.58 22.82
C LYS A 194 -16.72 9.68 21.37
N ILE A 195 -15.96 10.39 20.53
CA ILE A 195 -16.25 10.49 19.08
C ILE A 195 -16.27 9.11 18.44
N PHE A 196 -15.26 8.27 18.72
CA PHE A 196 -15.14 6.93 18.14
C PHE A 196 -16.31 6.00 18.48
N THR A 197 -16.84 6.09 19.71
CA THR A 197 -17.89 5.19 20.21
C THR A 197 -19.32 5.64 19.86
N MET A 198 -19.54 6.92 19.55
CA MET A 198 -20.87 7.46 19.20
C MET A 198 -21.17 7.34 17.70
N ALA A 199 -21.32 6.09 17.23
CA ALA A 199 -21.56 5.75 15.82
C ALA A 199 -22.88 6.31 15.25
N GLU A 200 -23.84 6.60 16.11
CA GLU A 200 -25.14 7.20 15.78
C GLU A 200 -25.08 8.72 15.57
N VAL A 201 -24.01 9.37 16.03
CA VAL A 201 -23.84 10.83 15.93
C VAL A 201 -22.78 11.20 14.89
N TYR A 202 -21.66 10.48 14.87
CA TYR A 202 -20.52 10.83 14.03
C TYR A 202 -20.35 9.88 12.85
N SER A 203 -19.99 10.45 11.70
CA SER A 203 -19.74 9.67 10.49
C SER A 203 -18.55 8.72 10.64
N ILE A 204 -18.50 7.71 9.78
CA ILE A 204 -17.39 6.75 9.69
C ILE A 204 -16.03 7.47 9.58
N ARG A 205 -15.92 8.48 8.70
CA ARG A 205 -14.68 9.24 8.48
C ARG A 205 -14.24 10.04 9.72
N THR A 206 -15.17 10.69 10.42
CA THR A 206 -14.86 11.40 11.66
C THR A 206 -14.36 10.45 12.75
N ARG A 207 -14.98 9.26 12.86
CA ARG A 207 -14.56 8.21 13.78
C ARG A 207 -13.20 7.63 13.40
N SER A 208 -12.93 7.45 12.11
CA SER A 208 -11.64 7.03 11.58
C SER A 208 -10.51 7.98 11.98
N ARG A 209 -10.73 9.30 11.84
CA ARG A 209 -9.76 10.33 12.29
C ARG A 209 -9.49 10.28 13.79
N ALA A 210 -10.48 9.92 14.60
CA ALA A 210 -10.28 9.75 16.04
C ALA A 210 -9.31 8.59 16.35
N VAL A 211 -9.39 7.51 15.57
CA VAL A 211 -8.46 6.37 15.65
C VAL A 211 -7.05 6.77 15.16
N GLU A 212 -6.98 7.54 14.08
CA GLU A 212 -5.72 8.07 13.56
C GLU A 212 -5.00 8.96 14.61
N ILE A 213 -5.73 9.92 15.19
CA ILE A 213 -5.22 10.78 16.27
C ILE A 213 -4.75 9.96 17.47
N PHE A 214 -5.53 8.95 17.88
CA PHE A 214 -5.11 8.02 18.94
C PHE A 214 -3.78 7.34 18.60
N THR A 215 -3.62 6.87 17.36
CA THR A 215 -2.42 6.17 16.90
C THR A 215 -1.21 7.10 16.87
N THR A 216 -1.36 8.33 16.38
CA THR A 216 -0.31 9.37 16.41
C THR A 216 0.15 9.65 17.84
N CYS A 217 -0.79 9.86 18.77
CA CYS A 217 -0.47 10.05 20.18
C CYS A 217 0.24 8.83 20.78
N ALA A 218 -0.22 7.61 20.47
CA ALA A 218 0.37 6.38 20.97
C ALA A 218 1.82 6.18 20.51
N ASN A 219 2.12 6.48 19.26
CA ASN A 219 3.47 6.40 18.70
C ASN A 219 4.41 7.41 19.36
N LEU A 220 3.99 8.67 19.50
CA LEU A 220 4.82 9.68 20.15
C LEU A 220 5.02 9.37 21.65
N ILE A 221 3.97 8.94 22.37
CA ILE A 221 4.11 8.51 23.78
C ILE A 221 5.08 7.33 23.91
N CYS A 222 5.12 6.43 22.93
CA CYS A 222 6.11 5.34 22.91
C CYS A 222 7.54 5.90 22.79
N ALA A 223 7.76 6.83 21.86
CA ALA A 223 9.06 7.48 21.69
C ALA A 223 9.50 8.22 22.97
N ILE A 224 8.58 8.87 23.67
CA ILE A 224 8.85 9.51 24.97
C ILE A 224 9.22 8.45 26.03
N GLU A 225 8.46 7.35 26.13
CA GLU A 225 8.71 6.27 27.10
C GLU A 225 10.08 5.57 26.90
N GLU A 226 10.63 5.59 25.69
CA GLU A 226 11.98 5.11 25.41
C GLU A 226 13.06 5.99 26.06
N LEU A 227 12.83 7.30 26.11
CA LEU A 227 13.74 8.29 26.69
C LEU A 227 13.50 8.49 28.19
N GLU A 228 12.23 8.62 28.61
CA GLU A 228 11.80 8.88 29.98
C GLU A 228 10.76 7.85 30.44
N LYS A 229 11.16 6.97 31.36
CA LYS A 229 10.29 5.91 31.88
C LYS A 229 9.14 6.49 32.72
N GLY A 230 7.92 6.04 32.44
CA GLY A 230 6.71 6.41 33.18
C GLY A 230 5.73 7.24 32.38
N ALA A 231 6.14 7.81 31.25
CA ALA A 231 5.28 8.59 30.35
C ALA A 231 4.07 7.76 29.87
N ALA A 232 4.29 6.51 29.44
CA ALA A 232 3.19 5.66 28.97
C ALA A 232 2.18 5.35 30.08
N LYS A 233 2.67 5.14 31.31
CA LYS A 233 1.83 4.89 32.48
C LYS A 233 0.97 6.11 32.84
N ALA A 234 1.49 7.32 32.66
CA ALA A 234 0.79 8.56 32.94
C ALA A 234 -0.21 8.94 31.83
N LEU A 235 0.17 8.76 30.56
CA LEU A 235 -0.54 9.39 29.43
C LEU A 235 -1.49 8.46 28.69
N ILE A 236 -1.13 7.18 28.46
CA ILE A 236 -1.92 6.30 27.60
C ILE A 236 -2.51 5.09 28.32
N PHE A 237 -1.77 4.46 29.24
CA PHE A 237 -2.25 3.25 29.94
C PHE A 237 -3.62 3.41 30.63
N PRO A 238 -4.01 4.57 31.16
CA PRO A 238 -5.36 4.76 31.71
C PRO A 238 -6.49 4.54 30.70
N VAL A 239 -6.23 4.73 29.40
CA VAL A 239 -7.24 4.64 28.33
C VAL A 239 -7.05 3.43 27.41
N VAL A 240 -5.86 2.80 27.38
CA VAL A 240 -5.56 1.66 26.48
C VAL A 240 -6.61 0.57 26.53
N GLN A 241 -7.02 0.14 27.73
CA GLN A 241 -8.00 -0.94 27.87
C GLN A 241 -9.34 -0.56 27.23
N GLN A 242 -9.84 0.64 27.54
CA GLN A 242 -11.12 1.13 27.06
C GLN A 242 -11.13 1.25 25.54
N PHE A 243 -10.08 1.84 24.95
CA PHE A 243 -9.92 1.90 23.49
C PHE A 243 -9.81 0.52 22.85
N THR A 244 -9.05 -0.39 23.46
CA THR A 244 -8.88 -1.75 22.93
C THR A 244 -10.21 -2.50 22.87
N GLU A 245 -11.04 -2.39 23.90
CA GLU A 245 -12.38 -2.98 23.93
C GLU A 245 -13.28 -2.37 22.84
N ALA A 246 -13.23 -1.05 22.64
CA ALA A 246 -13.98 -0.38 21.58
C ALA A 246 -13.48 -0.74 20.16
N PHE A 247 -12.16 -0.87 19.97
CA PHE A 247 -11.56 -1.32 18.70
C PHE A 247 -12.00 -2.74 18.34
N VAL A 248 -11.95 -3.64 19.31
CA VAL A 248 -12.43 -5.02 19.17
C VAL A 248 -13.90 -5.05 18.74
N GLN A 249 -14.76 -4.24 19.36
CA GLN A 249 -16.17 -4.14 18.97
C GLN A 249 -16.35 -3.58 17.55
N ALA A 250 -15.58 -2.57 17.18
CA ALA A 250 -15.66 -1.96 15.85
C ALA A 250 -15.24 -2.93 14.73
N LEU A 251 -14.21 -3.75 14.95
CA LEU A 251 -13.76 -4.75 13.97
C LEU A 251 -14.82 -5.83 13.71
N GLN A 252 -15.68 -6.13 14.69
CA GLN A 252 -16.76 -7.10 14.57
C GLN A 252 -17.99 -6.55 13.83
N MET A 253 -18.08 -5.23 13.61
CA MET A 253 -19.25 -4.65 12.95
C MET A 253 -19.23 -5.00 11.45
N PRO A 254 -20.34 -5.51 10.88
CA PRO A 254 -20.43 -5.71 9.43
C PRO A 254 -20.42 -4.35 8.71
N ASP A 255 -20.04 -4.36 7.44
CA ASP A 255 -20.05 -3.14 6.64
C ASP A 255 -21.46 -2.60 6.45
N GLY A 256 -21.61 -1.28 6.50
CA GLY A 256 -22.89 -0.61 6.49
C GLY A 256 -22.78 0.87 6.91
N PRO A 257 -23.87 1.48 7.41
CA PRO A 257 -23.89 2.91 7.73
C PRO A 257 -22.89 3.35 8.82
N SER A 258 -22.45 2.42 9.67
CA SER A 258 -21.57 2.69 10.82
C SER A 258 -20.19 2.05 10.70
N SER A 259 -19.88 1.31 9.63
CA SER A 259 -18.59 0.65 9.44
C SER A 259 -18.32 0.39 7.97
N ASP A 260 -17.06 0.51 7.58
CA ASP A 260 -16.55 0.07 6.27
C ASP A 260 -15.10 -0.44 6.41
N SER A 261 -14.52 -0.88 5.29
CA SER A 261 -13.13 -1.35 5.23
C SER A 261 -12.12 -0.31 5.71
N GLY A 262 -12.34 0.98 5.40
CA GLY A 262 -11.44 2.07 5.78
C GLY A 262 -11.39 2.30 7.29
N LEU A 263 -12.54 2.28 7.98
CA LEU A 263 -12.57 2.38 9.44
C LEU A 263 -11.92 1.16 10.09
N LYS A 264 -12.21 -0.06 9.59
CA LYS A 264 -11.61 -1.29 10.10
C LYS A 264 -10.10 -1.29 9.93
N MET A 265 -9.61 -0.78 8.80
CA MET A 265 -8.19 -0.60 8.52
C MET A 265 -7.54 0.30 9.58
N GLU A 266 -8.08 1.50 9.83
CA GLU A 266 -7.52 2.41 10.84
C GLU A 266 -7.57 1.82 12.25
N VAL A 267 -8.67 1.13 12.60
CA VAL A 267 -8.78 0.42 13.89
C VAL A 267 -7.72 -0.67 14.01
N LEU A 268 -7.48 -1.44 12.95
CA LEU A 268 -6.48 -2.48 12.96
C LEU A 268 -5.05 -1.91 13.06
N LYS A 269 -4.74 -0.83 12.34
CA LYS A 269 -3.46 -0.10 12.48
C LYS A 269 -3.24 0.38 13.92
N ALA A 270 -4.27 0.92 14.56
CA ALA A 270 -4.18 1.34 15.97
C ALA A 270 -3.89 0.15 16.90
N VAL A 271 -4.57 -0.98 16.72
CA VAL A 271 -4.31 -2.20 17.48
C VAL A 271 -2.88 -2.71 17.22
N THR A 272 -2.42 -2.72 15.97
CA THR A 272 -1.05 -3.09 15.57
C THR A 272 -0.02 -2.20 16.28
N ALA A 273 -0.22 -0.88 16.27
CA ALA A 273 0.64 0.07 16.95
C ALA A 273 0.71 -0.19 18.47
N LEU A 274 -0.44 -0.49 19.11
CA LEU A 274 -0.47 -0.85 20.54
C LEU A 274 0.29 -2.16 20.83
N VAL A 275 0.15 -3.18 19.97
CA VAL A 275 0.84 -4.46 20.12
C VAL A 275 2.35 -4.29 19.95
N LYS A 276 2.78 -3.47 18.99
CA LYS A 276 4.19 -3.15 18.72
C LYS A 276 4.81 -2.34 19.86
N ASN A 277 4.18 -1.23 20.23
CA ASN A 277 4.73 -0.24 21.15
C ASN A 277 4.52 -0.60 22.62
N PHE A 278 3.38 -1.20 22.95
CA PHE A 278 2.97 -1.50 24.33
C PHE A 278 2.54 -2.97 24.51
N PRO A 279 3.42 -3.95 24.24
CA PRO A 279 3.03 -5.36 24.23
C PRO A 279 2.64 -5.90 25.62
N LYS A 280 3.14 -5.32 26.71
CA LYS A 280 2.85 -5.80 28.07
C LYS A 280 1.37 -5.58 28.47
N PRO A 281 0.81 -4.36 28.36
CA PRO A 281 -0.63 -4.13 28.56
C PRO A 281 -1.53 -4.98 27.66
N MET A 282 -1.12 -5.23 26.41
CA MET A 282 -1.97 -5.91 25.43
C MET A 282 -2.15 -7.41 25.68
N VAL A 283 -1.30 -8.05 26.51
CA VAL A 283 -1.35 -9.50 26.76
C VAL A 283 -2.74 -9.98 27.20
N SER A 284 -3.43 -9.24 28.07
CA SER A 284 -4.76 -9.61 28.56
C SER A 284 -5.82 -9.55 27.46
N SER A 285 -5.68 -8.61 26.52
CA SER A 285 -6.65 -8.38 25.44
C SER A 285 -6.42 -9.27 24.23
N MET A 286 -5.22 -9.85 24.08
CA MET A 286 -4.89 -10.71 22.93
C MET A 286 -5.81 -11.91 22.75
N GLN A 287 -6.35 -12.47 23.85
CA GLN A 287 -7.31 -13.58 23.76
C GLN A 287 -8.61 -13.19 23.05
N GLN A 288 -8.98 -11.90 23.08
CA GLN A 288 -10.15 -11.37 22.40
C GLN A 288 -9.80 -10.85 20.99
N ILE A 289 -8.64 -10.21 20.83
CA ILE A 289 -8.22 -9.62 19.56
C ILE A 289 -7.99 -10.69 18.49
N LEU A 290 -7.29 -11.78 18.83
CA LEU A 290 -6.87 -12.78 17.84
C LEU A 290 -8.04 -13.45 17.10
N PRO A 291 -9.11 -13.96 17.76
CA PRO A 291 -10.24 -14.53 17.06
C PRO A 291 -10.95 -13.54 16.14
N ILE A 292 -10.97 -12.26 16.48
CA ILE A 292 -11.66 -11.23 15.71
C ILE A 292 -10.88 -10.88 14.46
N VAL A 293 -9.59 -10.58 14.60
CA VAL A 293 -8.72 -10.30 13.44
C VAL A 293 -8.64 -11.54 12.54
N TRP A 294 -8.65 -12.74 13.13
CA TRP A 294 -8.76 -13.99 12.39
C TRP A 294 -10.04 -14.06 11.56
N ASN A 295 -11.20 -13.78 12.17
CA ASN A 295 -12.46 -13.74 11.44
C ASN A 295 -12.40 -12.70 10.31
N THR A 296 -11.88 -11.50 10.56
CA THR A 296 -11.68 -10.48 9.52
C THR A 296 -10.81 -11.01 8.39
N LEU A 297 -9.66 -11.62 8.67
CA LEU A 297 -8.78 -12.24 7.66
C LEU A 297 -9.53 -13.27 6.80
N THR A 298 -10.26 -14.19 7.45
CA THR A 298 -10.94 -15.28 6.73
C THR A 298 -12.16 -14.80 5.93
N GLU A 299 -12.95 -13.88 6.47
CA GLU A 299 -14.11 -13.30 5.80
C GLU A 299 -13.68 -12.43 4.62
N SER A 300 -12.67 -11.58 4.83
CA SER A 300 -12.04 -10.77 3.79
C SER A 300 -11.52 -11.65 2.64
N ALA A 301 -10.86 -12.78 2.93
CA ALA A 301 -10.34 -13.67 1.89
C ALA A 301 -11.47 -14.31 1.05
N MET A 302 -12.44 -14.97 1.70
CA MET A 302 -13.40 -15.82 0.99
C MET A 302 -14.61 -15.08 0.42
N PHE A 303 -15.13 -14.10 1.14
CA PHE A 303 -16.39 -13.44 0.77
C PHE A 303 -16.18 -12.14 -0.01
N THR A 304 -15.03 -11.49 0.16
CA THR A 304 -14.70 -10.24 -0.53
C THR A 304 -13.61 -10.46 -1.56
N TYR A 305 -12.34 -10.60 -1.17
CA TYR A 305 -11.19 -10.59 -2.08
C TYR A 305 -11.32 -11.56 -3.26
N VAL A 306 -11.60 -12.85 -2.99
CA VAL A 306 -11.67 -13.85 -4.06
C VAL A 306 -12.85 -13.61 -5.01
N ARG A 307 -13.92 -12.96 -4.52
CA ARG A 307 -15.13 -12.69 -5.30
C ARG A 307 -15.10 -11.35 -6.04
N THR A 308 -14.52 -10.31 -5.44
CA THR A 308 -14.52 -8.93 -5.96
C THR A 308 -13.22 -8.55 -6.66
N GLU A 309 -12.11 -9.22 -6.37
CA GLU A 309 -10.81 -8.93 -7.00
C GLU A 309 -10.32 -10.11 -7.84
N VAL A 310 -10.23 -11.30 -7.25
CA VAL A 310 -9.56 -12.44 -7.92
C VAL A 310 -10.35 -12.89 -9.15
N ASN A 311 -11.65 -13.11 -9.01
CA ASN A 311 -12.51 -13.69 -10.05
C ASN A 311 -13.54 -12.72 -10.62
N TYR A 312 -13.42 -11.44 -10.29
CA TYR A 312 -14.37 -10.44 -10.73
C TYR A 312 -14.01 -9.91 -12.11
N THR A 313 -15.00 -9.82 -12.99
CA THR A 313 -14.77 -9.49 -14.41
C THR A 313 -15.24 -8.09 -14.79
N GLU A 314 -15.94 -7.38 -13.91
CA GLU A 314 -16.46 -6.03 -14.15
C GLU A 314 -15.59 -4.99 -13.43
N GLU A 315 -15.54 -3.76 -13.93
CA GLU A 315 -14.87 -2.65 -13.24
C GLU A 315 -15.87 -2.09 -12.22
N VAL A 316 -15.63 -2.29 -10.92
CA VAL A 316 -16.35 -1.56 -9.86
C VAL A 316 -15.48 -0.38 -9.48
N ASP A 317 -16.05 0.83 -9.60
CA ASP A 317 -15.41 2.02 -9.07
C ASP A 317 -15.16 1.83 -7.57
N ASP A 318 -13.91 1.94 -7.16
CA ASP A 318 -13.56 1.94 -5.75
C ASP A 318 -14.40 3.00 -5.02
N PRO A 319 -14.96 2.68 -3.85
CA PRO A 319 -15.71 3.65 -3.09
C PRO A 319 -14.78 4.79 -2.68
N VAL A 320 -15.00 5.97 -3.27
CA VAL A 320 -14.27 7.20 -2.93
C VAL A 320 -15.05 7.92 -1.83
N ASP A 321 -14.37 8.29 -0.75
CA ASP A 321 -15.02 9.02 0.33
C ASP A 321 -15.32 10.49 -0.03
N SER A 322 -15.96 11.23 0.90
CA SER A 322 -16.30 12.64 0.72
C SER A 322 -15.09 13.57 0.51
N ASP A 323 -13.89 13.06 0.76
CA ASP A 323 -12.61 13.78 0.67
C ASP A 323 -11.81 13.41 -0.58
N GLY A 324 -12.26 12.42 -1.35
CA GLY A 324 -11.58 11.97 -2.57
C GLY A 324 -10.64 10.77 -2.36
N GLU A 325 -10.62 10.18 -1.17
CA GLU A 325 -9.76 9.04 -0.84
C GLU A 325 -10.41 7.73 -1.25
N VAL A 326 -9.65 6.88 -1.95
CA VAL A 326 -10.07 5.54 -2.38
C VAL A 326 -10.09 4.60 -1.17
N LEU A 327 -11.28 4.12 -0.81
CA LEU A 327 -11.49 3.17 0.28
C LEU A 327 -11.23 1.73 -0.22
N GLY A 328 -10.01 1.49 -0.68
CA GLY A 328 -9.61 0.19 -1.21
C GLY A 328 -9.67 -0.88 -0.12
N PHE A 329 -10.47 -1.93 -0.36
CA PHE A 329 -10.50 -3.12 0.48
C PHE A 329 -9.11 -3.77 0.63
N GLU A 330 -8.25 -3.64 -0.39
CA GLU A 330 -6.85 -4.07 -0.35
C GLU A 330 -6.06 -3.47 0.83
N ASN A 331 -6.33 -2.21 1.19
CA ASN A 331 -5.63 -1.54 2.29
C ASN A 331 -5.96 -2.17 3.66
N LEU A 332 -7.17 -2.70 3.82
CA LEU A 332 -7.52 -3.51 4.99
C LEU A 332 -6.71 -4.80 5.00
N VAL A 333 -6.57 -5.47 3.86
CA VAL A 333 -5.77 -6.71 3.74
C VAL A 333 -4.30 -6.46 4.09
N PHE A 334 -3.70 -5.38 3.60
CA PHE A 334 -2.34 -4.98 3.97
C PHE A 334 -2.19 -4.77 5.47
N SER A 335 -3.17 -4.11 6.11
CA SER A 335 -3.15 -3.87 7.56
C SER A 335 -3.29 -5.18 8.36
N ILE A 336 -4.00 -6.18 7.82
CA ILE A 336 -4.08 -7.53 8.41
C ILE A 336 -2.72 -8.22 8.35
N PHE A 337 -2.03 -8.17 7.20
CA PHE A 337 -0.71 -8.77 7.08
C PHE A 337 0.31 -8.06 8.00
N GLU A 338 0.28 -6.74 8.08
CA GLU A 338 1.13 -5.96 9.00
C GLU A 338 0.89 -6.35 10.46
N PHE A 339 -0.37 -6.58 10.85
CA PHE A 339 -0.70 -7.08 12.19
C PHE A 339 -0.03 -8.45 12.45
N VAL A 340 -0.12 -9.40 11.49
CA VAL A 340 0.52 -10.72 11.63
C VAL A 340 2.06 -10.60 11.70
N HIS A 341 2.67 -9.74 10.88
CA HIS A 341 4.12 -9.44 10.96
C HIS A 341 4.50 -8.91 12.34
N THR A 342 3.71 -7.97 12.88
CA THR A 342 3.94 -7.42 14.23
C THR A 342 3.85 -8.50 15.32
N LEU A 343 2.95 -9.47 15.18
CA LEU A 343 2.91 -10.62 16.10
C LEU A 343 4.14 -11.52 15.95
N LEU A 344 4.61 -11.72 14.73
CA LEU A 344 5.77 -12.56 14.40
C LEU A 344 7.07 -11.99 14.98
N GLU A 345 7.26 -10.69 14.90
CA GLU A 345 8.41 -9.96 15.45
C GLU A 345 8.41 -9.94 16.99
N ASN A 346 7.26 -10.18 17.62
CA ASN A 346 7.12 -10.12 19.06
C ASN A 346 7.26 -11.49 19.75
N ASN A 347 8.32 -11.67 20.55
CA ASN A 347 8.58 -12.91 21.28
C ASN A 347 7.43 -13.40 22.19
N LYS A 348 6.54 -12.50 22.65
CA LYS A 348 5.37 -12.89 23.47
C LYS A 348 4.24 -13.45 22.61
N PHE A 349 4.11 -13.01 21.36
CA PHE A 349 2.95 -13.29 20.52
C PHE A 349 3.25 -14.22 19.36
N LYS A 350 4.50 -14.33 18.89
CA LYS A 350 4.87 -15.18 17.75
C LYS A 350 4.45 -16.65 17.90
N SER A 351 4.34 -17.14 19.14
CA SER A 351 3.83 -18.50 19.41
C SER A 351 2.36 -18.72 19.01
N THR A 352 1.54 -17.67 18.94
CA THR A 352 0.15 -17.75 18.46
C THR A 352 0.10 -17.89 16.95
N VAL A 353 0.95 -17.15 16.23
CA VAL A 353 1.14 -17.30 14.77
C VAL A 353 1.61 -18.71 14.46
N LYS A 354 2.63 -19.21 15.18
CA LYS A 354 3.14 -20.59 15.05
C LYS A 354 2.03 -21.65 15.17
N LYS A 355 1.10 -21.49 16.11
CA LYS A 355 -0.02 -22.42 16.32
C LYS A 355 -1.07 -22.33 15.22
N ALA A 356 -1.23 -21.17 14.61
CA ALA A 356 -2.20 -20.91 13.55
C ALA A 356 -1.68 -21.21 12.14
N LEU A 357 -0.39 -21.56 11.97
CA LEU A 357 0.24 -21.75 10.65
C LEU A 357 -0.57 -22.59 9.65
N PRO A 358 -1.16 -23.74 10.00
CA PRO A 358 -1.89 -24.56 9.02
C PRO A 358 -3.05 -23.81 8.37
N GLU A 359 -3.88 -23.12 9.18
CA GLU A 359 -4.99 -22.33 8.66
C GLU A 359 -4.48 -21.03 8.05
N LEU A 360 -3.51 -20.34 8.68
CA LEU A 360 -2.98 -19.07 8.19
C LEU A 360 -2.43 -19.23 6.76
N ILE A 361 -1.61 -20.26 6.53
CA ILE A 361 -1.03 -20.54 5.22
C ILE A 361 -2.12 -20.94 4.20
N TYR A 362 -3.16 -21.66 4.64
CA TYR A 362 -4.31 -21.94 3.78
C TYR A 362 -4.96 -20.65 3.26
N TYR A 363 -5.21 -19.65 4.12
CA TYR A 363 -5.78 -18.38 3.67
C TYR A 363 -4.78 -17.49 2.91
N ILE A 364 -3.49 -17.54 3.24
CA ILE A 364 -2.44 -16.86 2.46
C ILE A 364 -2.47 -17.31 0.99
N ILE A 365 -2.62 -18.62 0.74
CA ILE A 365 -2.72 -19.15 -0.64
C ILE A 365 -3.92 -18.55 -1.40
N LEU A 366 -5.04 -18.27 -0.71
CA LEU A 366 -6.19 -17.62 -1.35
C LEU A 366 -5.87 -16.19 -1.80
N TYR A 367 -5.12 -15.44 -0.97
CA TYR A 367 -4.65 -14.09 -1.30
C TYR A 367 -3.56 -14.06 -2.37
N MET A 368 -2.81 -15.15 -2.51
CA MET A 368 -1.80 -15.31 -3.54
C MET A 368 -2.38 -15.60 -4.91
N GLN A 369 -3.69 -15.81 -5.09
CA GLN A 369 -4.25 -16.08 -6.42
C GLN A 369 -4.10 -14.88 -7.36
N ILE A 370 -3.79 -15.16 -8.63
CA ILE A 370 -3.75 -14.16 -9.71
C ILE A 370 -5.14 -13.56 -9.96
N THR A 371 -5.23 -12.23 -10.04
CA THR A 371 -6.49 -11.51 -10.30
C THR A 371 -6.79 -11.38 -11.80
N GLU A 372 -8.05 -11.12 -12.17
CA GLU A 372 -8.42 -10.84 -13.56
C GLU A 372 -7.70 -9.59 -14.11
N ASP A 373 -7.50 -8.57 -13.27
CA ASP A 373 -6.77 -7.37 -13.69
C ASP A 373 -5.27 -7.64 -13.88
N GLN A 374 -4.64 -8.46 -13.04
CA GLN A 374 -3.28 -8.94 -13.28
C GLN A 374 -3.19 -9.72 -14.60
N ILE A 375 -4.16 -10.58 -14.90
CA ILE A 375 -4.23 -11.31 -16.18
C ILE A 375 -4.27 -10.33 -17.36
N LYS A 376 -5.14 -9.30 -17.30
CA LYS A 376 -5.25 -8.27 -18.35
C LYS A 376 -3.93 -7.51 -18.52
N VAL A 377 -3.36 -7.00 -17.42
CA VAL A 377 -2.12 -6.21 -17.42
C VAL A 377 -0.95 -7.03 -17.96
N TRP A 378 -0.74 -8.25 -17.46
CA TRP A 378 0.37 -9.10 -17.86
C TRP A 378 0.24 -9.64 -19.30
N THR A 379 -1.00 -9.84 -19.77
CA THR A 379 -1.24 -10.21 -21.18
C THR A 379 -0.94 -9.04 -22.12
N ALA A 380 -1.30 -7.82 -21.72
CA ALA A 380 -1.06 -6.61 -22.52
C ALA A 380 0.42 -6.16 -22.49
N ASN A 381 1.11 -6.36 -21.37
CA ASN A 381 2.49 -5.94 -21.19
C ASN A 381 3.37 -7.06 -20.59
N PRO A 382 4.05 -7.86 -21.45
CA PRO A 382 4.97 -8.89 -21.01
C PRO A 382 6.19 -8.37 -20.22
N GLN A 383 6.56 -7.09 -20.33
CA GLN A 383 7.63 -6.50 -19.52
C GLN A 383 7.19 -6.35 -18.06
N GLN A 384 5.96 -5.87 -17.85
CA GLN A 384 5.35 -5.79 -16.52
C GLN A 384 5.26 -7.18 -15.86
N PHE A 385 4.93 -8.22 -16.63
CA PHE A 385 4.94 -9.59 -16.11
C PHE A 385 6.34 -10.02 -15.62
N VAL A 386 7.43 -9.65 -16.31
CA VAL A 386 8.78 -9.96 -15.84
C VAL A 386 9.08 -9.21 -14.55
N GLU A 387 8.74 -7.93 -14.48
CA GLU A 387 9.01 -7.06 -13.34
C GLU A 387 8.21 -7.46 -12.09
N ASP A 388 6.91 -7.71 -12.23
CA ASP A 388 6.04 -8.08 -11.10
C ASP A 388 6.34 -9.47 -10.53
N GLU A 389 6.79 -10.41 -11.37
CA GLU A 389 7.12 -11.79 -10.97
C GLU A 389 8.64 -12.01 -10.79
N ASP A 390 9.42 -10.93 -10.66
CA ASP A 390 10.81 -11.04 -10.23
C ASP A 390 10.90 -11.18 -8.71
N ASP A 391 11.83 -12.02 -8.23
CA ASP A 391 12.02 -12.24 -6.79
C ASP A 391 12.45 -10.93 -6.07
N ASP A 392 13.07 -9.99 -6.79
CA ASP A 392 13.51 -8.66 -6.30
C ASP A 392 12.58 -7.52 -6.78
N THR A 393 11.30 -7.79 -7.02
CA THR A 393 10.34 -6.79 -7.52
C THR A 393 10.11 -5.64 -6.53
N PHE A 394 9.84 -4.44 -7.07
CA PHE A 394 9.37 -3.28 -6.29
C PHE A 394 7.84 -3.14 -6.33
N SER A 395 7.16 -3.99 -7.10
CA SER A 395 5.70 -3.98 -7.19
C SER A 395 5.07 -4.34 -5.85
N TYR A 396 3.96 -3.68 -5.53
CA TYR A 396 3.24 -3.88 -4.29
C TYR A 396 1.79 -4.26 -4.60
N SER A 397 1.38 -5.45 -4.17
CA SER A 397 0.03 -5.98 -4.36
C SER A 397 -0.32 -6.94 -3.23
N VAL A 398 -1.61 -7.29 -3.10
CA VAL A 398 -2.07 -8.29 -2.12
C VAL A 398 -1.38 -9.64 -2.35
N ARG A 399 -1.19 -10.05 -3.61
CA ARG A 399 -0.50 -11.29 -3.99
C ARG A 399 0.95 -11.32 -3.48
N ILE A 400 1.71 -10.24 -3.72
CA ILE A 400 3.12 -10.13 -3.32
C ILE A 400 3.22 -10.05 -1.78
N SER A 401 2.37 -9.23 -1.15
CA SER A 401 2.36 -9.10 0.31
C SER A 401 2.00 -10.41 1.03
N ALA A 402 1.11 -11.22 0.44
CA ALA A 402 0.79 -12.55 0.96
C ALA A 402 1.97 -13.52 0.81
N GLN A 403 2.72 -13.44 -0.30
CA GLN A 403 3.95 -14.21 -0.50
C GLN A 403 5.05 -13.78 0.50
N ASP A 404 5.23 -12.49 0.75
CA ASP A 404 6.18 -11.98 1.74
C ASP A 404 5.84 -12.46 3.15
N LEU A 405 4.56 -12.49 3.51
CA LEU A 405 4.10 -13.05 4.78
C LEU A 405 4.41 -14.56 4.87
N LEU A 406 4.22 -15.32 3.79
CA LEU A 406 4.61 -16.74 3.70
C LEU A 406 6.13 -16.91 3.92
N LEU A 407 6.94 -16.10 3.25
CA LEU A 407 8.40 -16.13 3.38
C LEU A 407 8.84 -15.80 4.81
N ALA A 408 8.21 -14.81 5.45
CA ALA A 408 8.49 -14.42 6.83
C ALA A 408 8.19 -15.55 7.83
N VAL A 409 7.00 -16.17 7.75
CA VAL A 409 6.67 -17.29 8.66
C VAL A 409 7.49 -18.55 8.36
N ALA A 410 7.89 -18.76 7.10
CA ALA A 410 8.78 -19.86 6.72
C ALA A 410 10.21 -19.64 7.25
N ALA A 411 10.70 -18.41 7.26
CA ALA A 411 12.01 -18.07 7.83
C ALA A 411 12.05 -18.27 9.35
N GLU A 412 11.01 -17.80 10.07
CA GLU A 412 10.95 -17.89 11.53
C GLU A 412 10.59 -19.30 12.04
N PHE A 413 9.71 -20.04 11.34
CA PHE A 413 9.20 -21.35 11.77
C PHE A 413 9.39 -22.45 10.73
N GLN A 414 10.63 -22.69 10.28
CA GLN A 414 10.94 -23.55 9.13
C GLN A 414 10.20 -24.91 9.09
N ASN A 415 10.33 -25.73 10.15
CA ASN A 415 9.74 -27.09 10.14
C ASN A 415 8.22 -27.06 10.23
N GLU A 416 7.68 -26.18 11.07
CA GLU A 416 6.24 -26.04 11.28
C GLU A 416 5.56 -25.45 10.05
N SER A 417 6.18 -24.47 9.38
CA SER A 417 5.72 -23.90 8.12
C SER A 417 5.79 -24.91 6.99
N ALA A 418 6.80 -25.79 6.95
CA ALA A 418 6.84 -26.88 5.96
C ALA A 418 5.67 -27.87 6.14
N ALA A 419 5.36 -28.26 7.37
CA ALA A 419 4.24 -29.14 7.67
C ALA A 419 2.89 -28.47 7.39
N ALA A 420 2.74 -27.21 7.79
CA ALA A 420 1.53 -26.42 7.59
C ALA A 420 1.26 -26.16 6.10
N LEU A 421 2.27 -25.77 5.32
CA LEU A 421 2.13 -25.55 3.89
C LEU A 421 1.81 -26.85 3.14
N ALA A 422 2.44 -27.97 3.51
CA ALA A 422 2.12 -29.28 2.93
C ALA A 422 0.65 -29.67 3.15
N ALA A 423 0.14 -29.46 4.37
CA ALA A 423 -1.27 -29.72 4.70
C ALA A 423 -2.21 -28.77 3.95
N ALA A 424 -1.91 -27.47 3.94
CA ALA A 424 -2.71 -26.45 3.27
C ALA A 424 -2.78 -26.68 1.75
N ALA A 425 -1.64 -26.94 1.10
CA ALA A 425 -1.59 -27.23 -0.33
C ALA A 425 -2.33 -28.53 -0.67
N THR A 426 -2.19 -29.58 0.15
CA THR A 426 -2.93 -30.84 -0.04
C THR A 426 -4.43 -30.61 0.02
N ARG A 427 -4.90 -29.83 0.99
CA ARG A 427 -6.32 -29.47 1.13
C ARG A 427 -6.81 -28.66 -0.07
N HIS A 428 -6.07 -27.62 -0.46
CA HIS A 428 -6.40 -26.78 -1.61
C HIS A 428 -6.49 -27.56 -2.92
N LEU A 429 -5.54 -28.47 -3.18
CA LEU A 429 -5.55 -29.29 -4.40
C LEU A 429 -6.75 -30.25 -4.42
N GLN A 430 -7.16 -30.80 -3.27
CA GLN A 430 -8.38 -31.62 -3.17
C GLN A 430 -9.65 -30.81 -3.43
N GLU A 431 -9.75 -29.62 -2.85
CA GLU A 431 -10.87 -28.69 -3.04
C GLU A 431 -10.92 -28.17 -4.49
N ALA A 432 -9.77 -27.88 -5.11
CA ALA A 432 -9.66 -27.46 -6.50
C ALA A 432 -10.12 -28.54 -7.47
N GLU A 433 -9.80 -29.81 -7.22
CA GLU A 433 -10.29 -30.92 -8.03
C GLU A 433 -11.82 -31.05 -7.96
N GLN A 434 -12.43 -30.83 -6.78
CA GLN A 434 -13.89 -30.78 -6.66
C GLN A 434 -14.47 -29.58 -7.43
N SER A 435 -13.84 -28.41 -7.32
CA SER A 435 -14.22 -27.19 -8.03
C SER A 435 -14.17 -27.38 -9.56
N LYS A 436 -13.09 -28.00 -10.07
CA LYS A 436 -12.93 -28.38 -11.47
C LYS A 436 -14.03 -29.32 -11.94
N ASN A 437 -14.32 -30.37 -11.18
CA ASN A 437 -15.38 -31.33 -11.50
C ASN A 437 -16.78 -30.72 -11.44
N SER A 438 -16.97 -29.62 -10.70
CA SER A 438 -18.22 -28.84 -10.69
C SER A 438 -18.34 -27.86 -11.87
N GLY A 439 -17.33 -27.75 -12.73
CA GLY A 439 -17.33 -26.87 -13.91
C GLY A 439 -16.94 -25.41 -13.62
N ASN A 440 -16.35 -25.12 -12.47
CA ASN A 440 -15.85 -23.76 -12.17
C ASN A 440 -14.63 -23.46 -13.03
N GLU A 441 -14.66 -22.40 -13.84
CA GLU A 441 -13.60 -22.03 -14.78
C GLU A 441 -12.30 -21.56 -14.09
N HIS A 442 -12.38 -21.08 -12.85
CA HIS A 442 -11.25 -20.48 -12.12
C HIS A 442 -10.51 -21.45 -11.19
N TRP A 443 -10.86 -22.75 -11.22
CA TRP A 443 -10.25 -23.79 -10.38
C TRP A 443 -8.71 -23.79 -10.44
N TRP A 444 -8.14 -23.46 -11.60
CA TRP A 444 -6.71 -23.48 -11.87
C TRP A 444 -5.93 -22.41 -11.09
N LYS A 445 -6.57 -21.32 -10.65
CA LYS A 445 -5.90 -20.28 -9.86
C LYS A 445 -5.38 -20.82 -8.53
N ILE A 446 -6.08 -21.79 -7.94
CA ILE A 446 -5.63 -22.48 -6.73
C ILE A 446 -4.39 -23.34 -7.01
N HIS A 447 -4.34 -24.04 -8.14
CA HIS A 447 -3.15 -24.78 -8.55
C HIS A 447 -1.95 -23.83 -8.74
N GLU A 448 -2.16 -22.72 -9.44
CA GLU A 448 -1.15 -21.68 -9.67
C GLU A 448 -0.61 -21.13 -8.34
N ALA A 449 -1.49 -20.73 -7.42
CA ALA A 449 -1.10 -20.20 -6.12
C ALA A 449 -0.40 -21.24 -5.23
N CYS A 450 -0.85 -22.50 -5.22
CA CYS A 450 -0.18 -23.59 -4.50
C CYS A 450 1.23 -23.85 -5.03
N MET A 451 1.39 -23.86 -6.35
CA MET A 451 2.69 -24.01 -7.00
C MET A 451 3.62 -22.85 -6.67
N LEU A 452 3.12 -21.61 -6.68
CA LEU A 452 3.87 -20.42 -6.26
C LEU A 452 4.31 -20.55 -4.79
N ALA A 453 3.39 -20.84 -3.89
CA ALA A 453 3.67 -20.96 -2.46
C ALA A 453 4.72 -22.05 -2.16
N LEU A 454 4.53 -23.26 -2.70
CA LEU A 454 5.47 -24.38 -2.53
C LEU A 454 6.85 -24.06 -3.13
N GLY A 455 6.88 -23.47 -4.34
CA GLY A 455 8.13 -23.12 -5.04
C GLY A 455 8.91 -21.99 -4.38
N SER A 456 8.23 -21.07 -3.70
CA SER A 456 8.82 -19.94 -2.95
C SER A 456 9.65 -20.44 -1.76
N VAL A 457 9.15 -21.45 -1.05
CA VAL A 457 9.81 -22.05 0.12
C VAL A 457 10.34 -23.46 -0.15
N LYS A 458 10.74 -23.74 -1.40
CA LYS A 458 11.13 -25.08 -1.88
C LYS A 458 12.16 -25.80 -0.99
N THR A 459 13.11 -25.07 -0.41
CA THR A 459 14.22 -25.63 0.36
C THR A 459 13.69 -26.32 1.62
N ILE A 460 12.82 -25.63 2.39
CA ILE A 460 12.25 -26.22 3.60
C ILE A 460 11.32 -27.39 3.28
N ILE A 461 10.60 -27.37 2.15
CA ILE A 461 9.74 -28.49 1.74
C ILE A 461 10.59 -29.71 1.39
N THR A 462 11.53 -29.57 0.46
CA THR A 462 12.36 -30.70 -0.03
C THR A 462 13.20 -31.32 1.09
N GLU A 463 13.80 -30.51 1.97
CA GLU A 463 14.56 -31.02 3.11
C GLU A 463 13.69 -31.75 4.12
N ASN A 464 12.50 -31.24 4.45
CA ASN A 464 11.62 -31.88 5.41
C ASN A 464 11.01 -33.18 4.86
N VAL A 465 10.69 -33.25 3.57
CA VAL A 465 10.26 -34.49 2.90
C VAL A 465 11.38 -35.53 2.90
N LYS A 466 12.60 -35.13 2.46
CA LYS A 466 13.76 -36.03 2.40
C LYS A 466 14.12 -36.61 3.76
N ASN A 467 13.99 -35.81 4.82
CA ASN A 467 14.27 -36.24 6.19
C ASN A 467 13.08 -36.94 6.88
N GLY A 468 11.95 -37.16 6.18
CA GLY A 468 10.76 -37.82 6.74
C GLY A 468 10.08 -37.04 7.86
N ARG A 469 10.29 -35.72 7.95
CA ARG A 469 9.69 -34.87 8.99
C ARG A 469 8.26 -34.47 8.70
N ILE A 470 7.87 -34.50 7.42
CA ILE A 470 6.52 -34.20 6.96
C ILE A 470 6.05 -35.29 6.00
N GLN A 471 4.73 -35.54 5.98
CA GLN A 471 4.08 -36.40 5.00
C GLN A 471 3.53 -35.52 3.88
N PHE A 472 4.22 -35.50 2.75
CA PHE A 472 3.78 -34.81 1.54
C PHE A 472 4.09 -35.70 0.34
N ASP A 473 3.06 -35.97 -0.48
CA ASP A 473 3.22 -36.79 -1.68
C ASP A 473 3.90 -35.98 -2.79
N MET A 474 5.22 -35.85 -2.67
CA MET A 474 6.03 -35.10 -3.64
C MET A 474 5.94 -35.70 -5.04
N HIS A 475 5.88 -37.03 -5.16
CA HIS A 475 5.76 -37.67 -6.46
C HIS A 475 4.40 -37.37 -7.10
N GLY A 476 3.29 -37.53 -6.34
CA GLY A 476 1.95 -37.16 -6.79
C GLY A 476 1.83 -35.67 -7.11
N PHE A 477 2.45 -34.79 -6.33
CA PHE A 477 2.49 -33.35 -6.66
C PHE A 477 3.19 -33.08 -8.00
N LEU A 478 4.36 -33.67 -8.23
CA LEU A 478 5.08 -33.48 -9.49
C LEU A 478 4.33 -34.10 -10.68
N ALA A 479 3.89 -35.36 -10.56
CA ALA A 479 3.31 -36.12 -11.66
C ALA A 479 1.82 -35.84 -11.90
N SER A 480 1.02 -35.77 -10.84
CA SER A 480 -0.44 -35.67 -10.93
C SER A 480 -0.96 -34.24 -10.85
N VAL A 481 -0.14 -33.26 -10.42
CA VAL A 481 -0.49 -31.84 -10.44
C VAL A 481 0.32 -31.12 -11.52
N ILE A 482 1.63 -30.91 -11.31
CA ILE A 482 2.43 -30.05 -12.20
C ILE A 482 2.46 -30.61 -13.63
N LEU A 483 2.83 -31.88 -13.81
CA LEU A 483 2.91 -32.49 -15.12
C LEU A 483 1.53 -32.66 -15.76
N ALA A 484 0.48 -32.92 -14.99
CA ALA A 484 -0.88 -33.00 -15.50
C ALA A 484 -1.35 -31.63 -16.03
N ASP A 485 -1.08 -30.56 -15.29
CA ASP A 485 -1.44 -29.19 -15.67
C ASP A 485 -0.72 -28.74 -16.95
N LEU A 486 0.55 -29.14 -17.15
CA LEU A 486 1.30 -28.89 -18.39
C LEU A 486 0.69 -29.58 -19.63
N ASN A 487 -0.04 -30.68 -19.43
CA ASN A 487 -0.63 -31.48 -20.50
C ASN A 487 -2.10 -31.14 -20.78
N LEU A 488 -2.65 -30.12 -20.09
CA LEU A 488 -4.02 -29.66 -20.33
C LEU A 488 -4.12 -28.95 -21.68
N ALA A 489 -5.03 -29.43 -22.53
CA ALA A 489 -5.21 -28.90 -23.89
C ALA A 489 -5.69 -27.43 -23.93
N ALA A 490 -6.40 -26.97 -22.91
CA ALA A 490 -6.97 -25.62 -22.82
C ALA A 490 -6.68 -24.98 -21.45
N ALA A 491 -5.42 -25.03 -21.01
CA ALA A 491 -4.99 -24.35 -19.78
C ALA A 491 -4.76 -22.84 -20.00
N SER A 492 -4.97 -22.07 -18.93
CA SER A 492 -4.50 -20.69 -18.86
C SER A 492 -2.98 -20.63 -19.08
N PRO A 493 -2.46 -19.68 -19.88
CA PRO A 493 -1.03 -19.45 -20.05
C PRO A 493 -0.26 -19.29 -18.72
N PHE A 494 -0.91 -18.67 -17.72
CA PHE A 494 -0.31 -18.42 -16.42
C PHE A 494 -0.18 -19.71 -15.59
N LEU A 495 -1.12 -20.65 -15.72
CA LEU A 495 -0.99 -21.98 -15.11
C LEU A 495 0.18 -22.74 -15.73
N LEU A 496 0.27 -22.77 -17.07
CA LEU A 496 1.33 -23.45 -17.79
C LEU A 496 2.70 -22.87 -17.43
N GLY A 497 2.82 -21.54 -17.46
CA GLY A 497 4.04 -20.84 -17.05
C GLY A 497 4.44 -21.16 -15.62
N ARG A 498 3.50 -21.10 -14.68
CA ARG A 498 3.75 -21.45 -13.28
C ARG A 498 4.17 -22.89 -13.10
N ALA A 499 3.57 -23.83 -13.83
CA ALA A 499 3.93 -25.24 -13.76
C ALA A 499 5.37 -25.48 -14.24
N LEU A 500 5.81 -24.82 -15.32
CA LEU A 500 7.20 -24.86 -15.78
C LEU A 500 8.16 -24.30 -14.71
N TRP A 501 7.83 -23.13 -14.16
CA TRP A 501 8.62 -22.52 -13.09
C TRP A 501 8.71 -23.44 -11.86
N ALA A 502 7.57 -23.95 -11.38
CA ALA A 502 7.50 -24.79 -10.19
C ALA A 502 8.26 -26.12 -10.37
N ALA A 503 8.16 -26.74 -11.55
CA ALA A 503 8.97 -27.91 -11.89
C ALA A 503 10.47 -27.61 -11.68
N SER A 504 10.98 -26.50 -12.23
CA SER A 504 12.40 -26.14 -12.06
C SER A 504 12.81 -25.96 -10.60
N ARG A 505 11.90 -25.51 -9.72
CA ARG A 505 12.15 -25.35 -8.28
C ARG A 505 12.39 -26.70 -7.60
N PHE A 506 11.72 -27.76 -8.03
CA PHE A 506 11.76 -29.09 -7.41
C PHE A 506 12.66 -30.10 -8.14
N THR A 507 13.60 -29.63 -8.97
CA THR A 507 14.53 -30.48 -9.74
C THR A 507 15.19 -31.57 -8.88
N ALA A 508 15.64 -31.23 -7.66
CA ALA A 508 16.31 -32.18 -6.76
C ALA A 508 15.42 -33.33 -6.23
N ALA A 509 14.09 -33.21 -6.37
CA ALA A 509 13.12 -34.22 -5.93
C ALA A 509 12.56 -35.07 -7.09
N MET A 510 12.97 -34.82 -8.33
CA MET A 510 12.46 -35.51 -9.51
C MET A 510 13.18 -36.84 -9.76
N SER A 511 12.46 -37.79 -10.37
CA SER A 511 13.09 -38.95 -11.00
C SER A 511 13.70 -38.57 -12.37
N PRO A 512 14.65 -39.36 -12.89
CA PRO A 512 15.23 -39.14 -14.23
C PRO A 512 14.18 -39.06 -15.36
N GLU A 513 13.08 -39.79 -15.24
CA GLU A 513 12.00 -39.80 -16.23
C GLU A 513 11.16 -38.52 -16.16
N LEU A 514 10.92 -38.01 -14.95
CA LEU A 514 10.16 -36.77 -14.74
C LEU A 514 10.96 -35.56 -15.24
N ILE A 515 12.25 -35.48 -14.92
CA ILE A 515 13.08 -34.35 -15.35
C ILE A 515 13.17 -34.27 -16.88
N GLN A 516 13.25 -35.41 -17.59
CA GLN A 516 13.22 -35.41 -19.06
C GLN A 516 11.90 -34.86 -19.61
N GLN A 517 10.76 -35.25 -19.03
CA GLN A 517 9.45 -34.76 -19.45
C GLN A 517 9.30 -33.26 -19.21
N PHE A 518 9.75 -32.76 -18.05
CA PHE A 518 9.70 -31.34 -17.75
C PHE A 518 10.66 -30.51 -18.62
N LEU A 519 11.87 -31.00 -18.89
CA LEU A 519 12.79 -30.33 -19.82
C LEU A 519 12.20 -30.26 -21.24
N GLN A 520 11.60 -31.35 -21.72
CA GLN A 520 10.90 -31.37 -23.00
C GLN A 520 9.74 -30.35 -23.03
N ALA A 521 8.92 -30.32 -21.97
CA ALA A 521 7.82 -29.35 -21.84
C ALA A 521 8.34 -27.90 -21.79
N THR A 522 9.47 -27.66 -21.11
CA THR A 522 10.10 -26.34 -21.03
C THR A 522 10.62 -25.86 -22.38
N VAL A 523 11.24 -26.75 -23.16
CA VAL A 523 11.65 -26.44 -24.55
C VAL A 523 10.44 -26.14 -25.42
N SER A 524 9.36 -26.92 -25.32
CA SER A 524 8.09 -26.63 -26.01
C SER A 524 7.49 -25.29 -25.59
N GLY A 525 7.68 -24.89 -24.32
CA GLY A 525 7.26 -23.61 -23.77
C GLY A 525 8.00 -22.40 -24.37
N LEU A 526 9.19 -22.57 -24.94
CA LEU A 526 9.94 -21.49 -25.61
C LEU A 526 9.45 -21.18 -27.02
N HIS A 527 8.69 -22.09 -27.64
CA HIS A 527 8.31 -21.99 -29.04
C HIS A 527 7.49 -20.72 -29.34
N ASP A 528 7.66 -20.13 -30.53
CA ASP A 528 7.02 -18.87 -30.94
C ASP A 528 5.48 -18.93 -30.96
N SER A 529 4.89 -20.12 -30.99
CA SER A 529 3.43 -20.29 -30.90
C SER A 529 2.88 -20.08 -29.49
N GLN A 530 3.73 -20.03 -28.48
CA GLN A 530 3.33 -19.84 -27.09
C GLN A 530 3.17 -18.35 -26.77
N PRO A 531 2.24 -17.99 -25.87
CA PRO A 531 2.10 -16.62 -25.41
C PRO A 531 3.36 -16.17 -24.65
N PRO A 532 3.65 -14.85 -24.59
CA PRO A 532 4.87 -14.33 -23.97
C PRO A 532 5.09 -14.80 -22.51
N SER A 533 4.03 -14.86 -21.70
CA SER A 533 4.11 -15.26 -20.29
C SER A 533 4.62 -16.70 -20.11
N VAL A 534 4.20 -17.64 -20.96
CA VAL A 534 4.70 -19.02 -20.96
C VAL A 534 6.17 -19.07 -21.35
N ARG A 535 6.55 -18.34 -22.40
CA ARG A 535 7.93 -18.29 -22.89
C ARG A 535 8.87 -17.71 -21.83
N ILE A 536 8.48 -16.60 -21.20
CA ILE A 536 9.21 -15.97 -20.10
C ILE A 536 9.37 -16.95 -18.92
N SER A 537 8.29 -17.65 -18.54
CA SER A 537 8.35 -18.65 -17.47
C SER A 537 9.26 -19.83 -17.81
N ALA A 538 9.27 -20.27 -19.08
CA ALA A 538 10.19 -21.29 -19.57
C ALA A 538 11.66 -20.83 -19.48
N VAL A 539 11.95 -19.55 -19.76
CA VAL A 539 13.28 -18.96 -19.56
C VAL A 539 13.69 -19.00 -18.08
N ARG A 540 12.82 -18.56 -17.17
CA ARG A 540 13.07 -18.66 -15.71
C ARG A 540 13.30 -20.13 -15.28
N ALA A 541 12.52 -21.06 -15.83
CA ALA A 541 12.68 -22.48 -15.54
C ALA A 541 14.03 -23.04 -16.03
N ILE A 542 14.47 -22.67 -17.24
CA ILE A 542 15.79 -23.06 -17.78
C ILE A 542 16.91 -22.55 -16.89
N TRP A 543 16.84 -21.29 -16.47
CA TRP A 543 17.80 -20.74 -15.53
C TRP A 543 17.86 -21.59 -14.25
N GLY A 544 16.70 -21.93 -13.69
CA GLY A 544 16.57 -22.78 -12.50
C GLY A 544 17.14 -24.19 -12.68
N TYR A 545 16.92 -24.83 -13.82
CA TYR A 545 17.52 -26.13 -14.15
C TYR A 545 19.04 -26.04 -14.28
N CYS A 546 19.56 -25.04 -14.99
CA CYS A 546 20.99 -24.85 -15.17
C CYS A 546 21.70 -24.68 -13.81
N ASP A 547 21.16 -23.83 -12.94
CA ASP A 547 21.71 -23.59 -11.61
C ASP A 547 21.71 -24.86 -10.74
N GLN A 548 20.55 -25.51 -10.59
CA GLN A 548 20.41 -26.67 -9.71
C GLN A 548 21.14 -27.92 -10.21
N LEU A 549 21.16 -28.17 -11.52
CA LEU A 549 21.87 -29.32 -12.09
C LEU A 549 23.38 -29.14 -12.06
N LYS A 550 23.88 -27.89 -12.11
CA LYS A 550 25.30 -27.60 -11.86
C LYS A 550 25.67 -27.88 -10.40
N LEU A 551 24.85 -27.42 -9.46
CA LEU A 551 25.08 -27.66 -8.02
C LEU A 551 25.04 -29.15 -7.64
N SER A 552 24.30 -29.96 -8.40
CA SER A 552 24.18 -31.41 -8.19
C SER A 552 25.05 -32.26 -9.12
N GLU A 553 25.95 -31.64 -9.88
CA GLU A 553 26.86 -32.30 -10.85
C GLU A 553 26.13 -33.23 -11.85
N SER A 554 24.88 -32.89 -12.19
CA SER A 554 23.97 -33.72 -13.00
C SER A 554 23.59 -33.05 -14.33
N THR A 555 24.47 -32.18 -14.85
CA THR A 555 24.24 -31.41 -16.09
C THR A 555 24.11 -32.26 -17.35
N HIS A 556 24.56 -33.53 -17.32
CA HIS A 556 24.43 -34.48 -18.43
C HIS A 556 22.97 -34.68 -18.89
N VAL A 557 22.00 -34.53 -17.98
CA VAL A 557 20.57 -34.63 -18.30
C VAL A 557 20.08 -33.47 -19.18
N LEU A 558 20.72 -32.30 -19.06
CA LEU A 558 20.37 -31.09 -19.80
C LEU A 558 21.00 -31.03 -21.20
N GLN A 559 22.13 -31.71 -21.41
CA GLN A 559 22.91 -31.67 -22.65
C GLN A 559 22.09 -31.91 -23.94
N PRO A 560 21.15 -32.88 -24.00
CA PRO A 560 20.36 -33.11 -25.22
C PRO A 560 19.46 -31.94 -25.61
N PHE A 561 19.10 -31.08 -24.64
CA PHE A 561 18.17 -29.97 -24.82
C PHE A 561 18.87 -28.64 -25.11
N LEU A 562 20.18 -28.53 -24.87
CA LEU A 562 20.95 -27.30 -25.04
C LEU A 562 20.81 -26.66 -26.44
N PRO A 563 20.81 -27.42 -27.57
CA PRO A 563 20.63 -26.82 -28.89
C PRO A 563 19.28 -26.12 -29.05
N SER A 564 18.19 -26.74 -28.61
CA SER A 564 16.84 -26.18 -28.70
C SER A 564 16.62 -25.04 -27.72
N ILE A 565 17.20 -25.13 -26.51
CA ILE A 565 17.21 -24.03 -25.52
C ILE A 565 17.87 -22.80 -26.12
N LEU A 566 19.08 -22.96 -26.69
CA LEU A 566 19.80 -21.85 -27.30
C LEU A 566 19.00 -21.21 -28.43
N GLU A 567 18.40 -22.01 -29.32
CA GLU A 567 17.58 -21.49 -30.41
C GLU A 567 16.39 -20.68 -29.91
N GLY A 568 15.65 -21.19 -28.92
CA GLY A 568 14.52 -20.48 -28.33
C GLY A 568 14.92 -19.19 -27.61
N LEU A 569 16.04 -19.18 -26.89
CA LEU A 569 16.57 -17.97 -26.24
C LEU A 569 16.97 -16.90 -27.27
N VAL A 570 17.65 -17.30 -28.34
CA VAL A 570 18.05 -16.38 -29.43
C VAL A 570 16.82 -15.78 -30.11
N GLN A 571 15.77 -16.58 -30.37
CA GLN A 571 14.51 -16.11 -30.93
C GLN A 571 13.82 -15.11 -30.00
N LEU A 572 13.76 -15.40 -28.69
CA LEU A 572 13.14 -14.50 -27.72
C LEU A 572 13.90 -13.17 -27.61
N ALA A 573 15.24 -13.21 -27.62
CA ALA A 573 16.09 -12.01 -27.62
C ALA A 573 15.88 -11.13 -28.86
N ALA A 574 15.47 -11.71 -29.99
CA ALA A 574 15.19 -10.95 -31.21
C ALA A 574 13.82 -10.24 -31.18
N GLN A 575 12.87 -10.74 -30.39
CA GLN A 575 11.48 -10.25 -30.36
C GLN A 575 11.22 -9.25 -29.22
N PHE A 576 11.91 -9.39 -28.10
CA PHE A 576 11.68 -8.57 -26.91
C PHE A 576 12.88 -7.68 -26.56
N SER A 577 12.62 -6.64 -25.76
CA SER A 577 13.62 -5.71 -25.24
C SER A 577 13.56 -5.61 -23.70
N SER A 578 14.41 -4.75 -23.14
CA SER A 578 14.34 -4.32 -21.74
C SER A 578 14.44 -5.48 -20.73
N GLU A 579 13.41 -5.71 -19.91
CA GLU A 579 13.40 -6.66 -18.78
C GLU A 579 13.42 -8.11 -19.29
N VAL A 580 12.59 -8.41 -20.29
CA VAL A 580 12.56 -9.75 -20.93
C VAL A 580 13.92 -10.07 -21.55
N LEU A 581 14.53 -9.10 -22.24
CA LEU A 581 15.86 -9.30 -22.83
C LEU A 581 16.93 -9.52 -21.75
N THR A 582 16.85 -8.78 -20.64
CA THR A 582 17.76 -8.95 -19.50
C THR A 582 17.70 -10.36 -18.94
N LEU A 583 16.48 -10.86 -18.70
CA LEU A 583 16.25 -12.23 -18.26
C LEU A 583 16.79 -13.27 -19.25
N VAL A 584 16.59 -13.07 -20.56
CA VAL A 584 17.12 -13.95 -21.60
C VAL A 584 18.64 -13.97 -21.60
N MET A 585 19.28 -12.80 -21.47
CA MET A 585 20.75 -12.73 -21.45
C MET A 585 21.36 -13.33 -20.20
N GLU A 586 20.73 -13.15 -19.03
CA GLU A 586 21.13 -13.84 -17.79
C GLU A 586 21.02 -15.36 -17.93
N THR A 587 19.94 -15.83 -18.56
CA THR A 587 19.72 -17.25 -18.83
C THR A 587 20.71 -17.80 -19.85
N LEU A 588 21.00 -17.04 -20.91
CA LEU A 588 22.00 -17.43 -21.90
C LEU A 588 23.40 -17.55 -21.27
N CYS A 589 23.76 -16.61 -20.39
CA CYS A 589 25.04 -16.63 -19.67
C CYS A 589 25.18 -17.92 -18.84
N ILE A 590 24.17 -18.32 -18.05
CA ILE A 590 24.26 -19.57 -17.28
C ILE A 590 24.23 -20.82 -18.17
N VAL A 591 23.47 -20.83 -19.27
CA VAL A 591 23.44 -21.94 -20.25
C VAL A 591 24.84 -22.21 -20.84
N CYS A 592 25.59 -21.15 -21.17
CA CYS A 592 26.97 -21.26 -21.68
C CYS A 592 27.93 -21.96 -20.71
N THR A 593 27.59 -22.03 -19.42
CA THR A 593 28.43 -22.67 -18.39
C THR A 593 28.08 -24.15 -18.13
N VAL A 594 27.06 -24.69 -18.78
CA VAL A 594 26.59 -26.07 -18.55
C VAL A 594 27.52 -27.11 -19.19
N ASP A 595 27.90 -26.90 -20.46
CA ASP A 595 28.81 -27.77 -21.21
C ASP A 595 29.73 -26.94 -22.12
N PRO A 596 31.03 -26.83 -21.79
CA PRO A 596 31.99 -26.07 -22.60
C PRO A 596 32.11 -26.56 -24.05
N ALA A 597 31.90 -27.86 -24.31
CA ALA A 597 31.97 -28.40 -25.66
C ALA A 597 30.82 -27.89 -26.52
N PHE A 598 29.59 -27.93 -25.99
CA PHE A 598 28.43 -27.33 -26.62
C PHE A 598 28.63 -25.83 -26.87
N THR A 599 29.05 -25.07 -25.85
CA THR A 599 29.26 -23.62 -25.95
C THR A 599 30.26 -23.26 -27.05
N THR A 600 31.36 -24.01 -27.14
CA THR A 600 32.36 -23.84 -28.21
C THR A 600 31.76 -24.11 -29.59
N SER A 601 30.91 -25.14 -29.72
CA SER A 601 30.26 -25.47 -30.99
C SER A 601 29.22 -24.43 -31.45
N ALA A 602 28.66 -23.67 -30.49
CA ALA A 602 27.62 -22.67 -30.71
C ALA A 602 28.13 -21.22 -30.68
N GLU A 603 29.45 -21.02 -30.57
CA GLU A 603 30.09 -19.71 -30.48
C GLU A 603 29.67 -18.78 -31.64
N ASN A 604 29.57 -19.34 -32.85
CA ASN A 604 29.17 -18.63 -34.06
C ASN A 604 27.74 -18.06 -34.04
N LYS A 605 26.90 -18.46 -33.07
CA LYS A 605 25.57 -17.89 -32.82
C LYS A 605 25.58 -16.97 -31.60
N ILE A 606 26.21 -17.42 -30.51
CA ILE A 606 26.21 -16.73 -29.22
C ILE A 606 27.01 -15.41 -29.31
N CYS A 607 28.21 -15.45 -29.88
CA CYS A 607 29.11 -14.30 -29.94
C CYS A 607 28.51 -13.14 -30.79
N PRO A 608 28.02 -13.37 -32.03
CA PRO A 608 27.40 -12.30 -32.81
C PRO A 608 26.16 -11.69 -32.15
N LEU A 609 25.30 -12.52 -31.53
CA LEU A 609 24.12 -12.02 -30.80
C LEU A 609 24.54 -11.10 -29.66
N THR A 610 25.48 -11.55 -28.83
CA THR A 610 25.97 -10.81 -27.66
C THR A 610 26.60 -9.47 -28.09
N ILE A 611 27.43 -9.47 -29.14
CA ILE A 611 28.01 -8.25 -29.71
C ILE A 611 26.92 -7.32 -30.23
N ALA A 612 25.93 -7.84 -30.97
CA ALA A 612 24.86 -7.03 -31.52
C ALA A 612 24.02 -6.35 -30.42
N ILE A 613 23.69 -7.08 -29.36
CA ILE A 613 22.98 -6.55 -28.19
C ILE A 613 23.86 -5.51 -27.47
N PHE A 614 25.13 -5.82 -27.23
CA PHE A 614 26.06 -4.89 -26.59
C PHE A 614 26.14 -3.56 -27.34
N LEU A 615 26.35 -3.59 -28.67
CA LEU A 615 26.40 -2.39 -29.49
C LEU A 615 25.07 -1.63 -29.51
N LYS A 616 23.93 -2.34 -29.55
CA LYS A 616 22.59 -1.74 -29.57
C LYS A 616 22.25 -1.00 -28.27
N TYR A 617 22.74 -1.47 -27.12
CA TYR A 617 22.37 -0.95 -25.80
C TYR A 617 23.48 -0.16 -25.07
N ASN A 618 24.66 0.03 -25.67
CA ASN A 618 25.86 0.65 -25.07
C ASN A 618 25.69 2.11 -24.55
N ASN A 619 24.72 2.88 -25.05
CA ASN A 619 24.65 4.34 -24.82
C ASN A 619 23.62 4.81 -23.77
N GLY A 620 23.10 3.95 -22.88
CA GLY A 620 22.05 4.33 -21.92
C GLY A 620 22.50 4.30 -20.45
N THR A 621 22.07 5.29 -19.66
CA THR A 621 22.41 5.47 -18.23
C THR A 621 21.47 4.75 -17.25
N ASP A 622 20.54 3.93 -17.74
CA ASP A 622 19.49 3.29 -16.94
C ASP A 622 19.99 2.10 -16.10
N ALA A 623 19.41 1.89 -14.91
CA ALA A 623 19.75 0.79 -14.00
C ALA A 623 19.51 -0.59 -14.63
N ASN A 624 18.43 -0.75 -15.40
CA ASN A 624 18.10 -2.00 -16.10
C ASN A 624 19.15 -2.33 -17.19
N LYS A 625 19.74 -1.30 -17.82
CA LYS A 625 20.86 -1.48 -18.76
C LYS A 625 22.16 -1.85 -18.05
N LYS A 626 22.39 -1.42 -16.80
CA LYS A 626 23.57 -1.88 -16.03
C LYS A 626 23.50 -3.37 -15.75
N ARG A 627 22.33 -3.91 -15.38
CA ARG A 627 22.10 -5.35 -15.19
C ARG A 627 22.33 -6.12 -16.50
N LEU A 628 21.77 -5.63 -17.61
CA LEU A 628 22.03 -6.19 -18.94
C LEU A 628 23.52 -6.15 -19.34
N LEU A 629 24.21 -5.02 -19.13
CA LEU A 629 25.64 -4.86 -19.43
C LEU A 629 26.52 -5.75 -18.54
N LEU A 630 26.15 -5.94 -17.28
CA LEU A 630 26.81 -6.91 -16.38
C LEU A 630 26.66 -8.33 -16.92
N SER A 631 25.47 -8.73 -17.35
CA SER A 631 25.20 -10.04 -17.94
C SER A 631 25.89 -10.24 -19.29
N LEU A 632 26.09 -9.17 -20.07
CA LEU A 632 26.89 -9.20 -21.31
C LEU A 632 28.40 -9.26 -21.05
N SER A 633 28.86 -8.75 -19.90
CA SER A 633 30.29 -8.73 -19.54
C SER A 633 30.80 -10.04 -18.94
N ARG A 634 29.90 -10.83 -18.34
CA ARG A 634 30.16 -12.16 -17.78
C ARG A 634 30.02 -13.22 -18.85
#